data_AF-A0A367YFY7-F1
#
_entry.id   AF-A0A367YFY7-F1
#
_cell.length_a   1.000
_cell.length_b   1.000
_cell.length_c   1.000
_cell.angle_alpha   90.00
_cell.angle_beta   90.00
_cell.angle_gamma   90.00
#
_symmetry.space_group_name_H-M   'P 1'
#
loop_
_entity.id
_entity.type
_entity.pdbx_description
1 polymer ?
#
loop_
_entity_poly.entity_id
_entity_poly.type
_entity_poly.pdbx_seq_one_letter_code
_entity_poly.pdbx_strand_id
1 'polypeptide(L)'
;MLILSELSSQSSVHDSGVVRPNNELACLALLVGSRHAFDLYKIHTNELEFLETIAMANKVLSFATVTIAGQDIIIFLDDLFQIGLIIVDKDLSVTIEVITKLSTKGQVQAFEYPPTIVPNKRNNPTFIAFHVFHSTIQVLHLRTPLTMDEILSKNNPKKRKHGNFDTWWSIHSVPIGRIIVKQLISLDEPENTLAMLYKDISSTFYVRYLEVNGAQKSATMSRQFSEFQEEPRLIIPVAIGGHIALTRSAIFYFPELQIKNLSISKEVKGVTTSGKLSQPYFVKSLVGPNSRVDAQDYVSYTVIDRNRILVVSESGNSSMIYIDLVASSTNTIIVNEVAMLSLGDVTIPNPNGLLHITGDLFFQGSRLSRSVLFLVLPDQPHIHIRAFINGSPPVLDISAGPHEIYTSQGGWSGSEIRKYTSNPCVLEVLETVDLGFKPSKLRIAGDIIMASDPSGGNKVLTTSDLKPFEGNREFPEDLLLYVKDHINGDDLEITQKDLDPNRLDAVAESSLQARYVRDMETVLTYSKAKDICLSNSEGTITFQRADKFVPSSMDGVKIADDECLVLVASWSDKFEIWSYKTGGVHRVYEGVLEGDDSITGSAITWNEANGSITVILLTANLWLQLNFVRDVNGTLEIDNSLSLDFYGDPVSIRKWKSSVVLFSKSGLAPLKRDILLNFYVPTSIACKDIDDVAMTLDNTLVVIYKSGLIEKLQFGIEPLVKLTSHQSLFSRELFIKVLYLDGSDYVIGVLHNKLSDETITSELHLIETTAYETIHVFKLNEGIHVLDICEFDVSPILSESSGIYFVCLTALENAPLPVFNVREKEIVELATGALTEAHLPLELKLNSLTLFDEHGPVFLCSGGFALLLELDDDFEWKVVPYGDVHCSTFTLAQAVLFDDIYLVDAIDGLFQMEIADVTSIQEPMECRKVRIDGYAANQMTAIATFSRSGFSYIITGDASGNIVVIKSKTADPIEKKVIKFNVGDQVNAITRLGKEKLSVTQICAIGTLLGGFYVLSESNDGDDMAACSQELQLYGETNGLPSLDFTEWSSDCILDTERTACDSVINGKALTGVLKALVVHPETMATSYPVLHAKRHILQTIHVETNTIE
;
A
#
# COMPACT_ATOMS: atom_id res chain seq x y z
N MET A 1 -17.43 0.02 -18.34
CA MET A 1 -16.13 0.73 -18.31
C MET A 1 -15.30 0.11 -17.18
N LEU A 2 -13.97 -0.03 -17.32
CA LEU A 2 -13.13 -0.52 -16.22
C LEU A 2 -12.51 0.65 -15.45
N ILE A 3 -12.24 0.44 -14.16
CA ILE A 3 -11.63 1.41 -13.24
C ILE A 3 -10.50 0.69 -12.50
N LEU A 4 -9.28 1.23 -12.60
CA LEU A 4 -8.11 0.71 -11.90
C LEU A 4 -7.84 1.57 -10.66
N SER A 5 -8.16 1.06 -9.47
CA SER A 5 -7.94 1.76 -8.20
C SER A 5 -6.68 1.23 -7.51
N GLU A 6 -5.85 2.13 -6.99
CA GLU A 6 -4.63 1.78 -6.25
C GLU A 6 -4.92 1.80 -4.75
N LEU A 7 -4.93 0.63 -4.11
CA LEU A 7 -5.21 0.51 -2.67
C LEU A 7 -3.99 0.87 -1.82
N SER A 8 -2.78 0.63 -2.35
CA SER A 8 -1.52 1.04 -1.72
C SER A 8 -0.89 2.19 -2.50
N SER A 9 -1.20 3.43 -2.11
CA SER A 9 -0.57 4.63 -2.69
C SER A 9 0.83 4.91 -2.17
N GLN A 10 1.33 4.11 -1.23
CA GLN A 10 2.72 4.18 -0.78
C GLN A 10 3.59 3.59 -1.88
N SER A 11 4.66 4.28 -2.22
CA SER A 11 5.49 3.91 -3.34
C SER A 11 6.85 3.45 -2.83
N SER A 12 7.41 2.40 -3.45
CA SER A 12 8.73 1.90 -3.06
C SER A 12 9.80 2.96 -3.33
N VAL A 13 10.48 3.44 -2.28
CA VAL A 13 11.55 4.42 -2.46
C VAL A 13 12.61 3.79 -3.36
N HIS A 14 12.85 4.38 -4.52
CA HIS A 14 13.77 3.84 -5.52
C HIS A 14 15.16 4.42 -5.38
N ASP A 15 15.20 5.70 -5.08
CA ASP A 15 16.39 6.50 -4.97
C ASP A 15 16.06 7.69 -4.05
N SER A 16 17.06 8.25 -3.39
CA SER A 16 16.85 9.26 -2.35
C SER A 16 17.96 10.30 -2.38
N GLY A 17 17.60 11.56 -2.12
CA GLY A 17 18.55 12.65 -2.02
C GLY A 17 18.15 13.66 -0.95
N VAL A 18 19.12 14.49 -0.56
CA VAL A 18 18.92 15.59 0.40
C VAL A 18 19.06 16.90 -0.35
N VAL A 19 18.19 17.86 -0.06
CA VAL A 19 18.25 19.23 -0.60
C VAL A 19 18.20 20.22 0.55
N ARG A 20 19.07 21.23 0.52
CA ARG A 20 19.06 22.36 1.45
C ARG A 20 18.72 23.65 0.69
N PRO A 21 17.46 24.12 0.71
CA PRO A 21 17.07 25.37 0.04
C PRO A 21 17.90 26.54 0.57
N ASN A 22 18.65 27.21 -0.31
CA ASN A 22 19.44 28.42 -0.03
C ASN A 22 20.37 28.36 1.22
N ASN A 23 20.87 27.18 1.61
CA ASN A 23 21.66 26.96 2.83
C ASN A 23 20.95 27.33 4.15
N GLU A 24 19.62 27.33 4.19
CA GLU A 24 18.89 27.42 5.48
C GLU A 24 19.05 26.14 6.31
N LEU A 25 18.77 26.23 7.63
CA LEU A 25 18.78 25.09 8.55
C LEU A 25 17.68 24.05 8.25
N ALA A 26 16.71 24.37 7.40
CA ALA A 26 15.68 23.44 6.96
C ALA A 26 16.26 22.43 5.98
N CYS A 27 16.34 21.17 6.40
CA CYS A 27 16.80 20.06 5.57
C CYS A 27 15.58 19.35 4.95
N LEU A 28 15.56 19.22 3.63
CA LEU A 28 14.54 18.46 2.92
C LEU A 28 15.11 17.12 2.46
N ALA A 29 14.36 16.04 2.64
CA ALA A 29 14.58 14.78 1.96
C ALA A 29 13.71 14.78 0.70
N LEU A 30 14.33 14.67 -0.47
CA LEU A 30 13.61 14.33 -1.70
C LEU A 30 13.74 12.84 -1.94
N LEU A 31 12.62 12.15 -2.00
CA LEU A 31 12.57 10.71 -2.23
C LEU A 31 11.92 10.47 -3.60
N VAL A 32 12.53 9.65 -4.44
CA VAL A 32 11.78 9.12 -5.60
C VAL A 32 10.91 8.00 -5.07
N GLY A 33 9.63 8.32 -4.87
CA GLY A 33 8.62 7.38 -4.41
C GLY A 33 8.19 6.43 -5.52
N SER A 34 7.63 6.90 -6.63
CA SER A 34 6.79 6.06 -7.50
C SER A 34 7.30 5.81 -8.92
N ARG A 35 8.59 6.05 -9.19
CA ARG A 35 9.20 6.18 -10.54
C ARG A 35 8.62 7.35 -11.34
N HIS A 36 7.33 7.66 -11.21
CA HIS A 36 6.62 8.75 -11.87
C HIS A 36 6.35 9.92 -10.93
N ALA A 37 6.94 9.95 -9.74
CA ALA A 37 6.84 11.09 -8.85
C ALA A 37 8.00 11.17 -7.87
N PHE A 38 8.26 12.40 -7.41
CA PHE A 38 9.10 12.69 -6.26
C PHE A 38 8.23 13.06 -5.07
N ASP A 39 8.48 12.45 -3.92
CA ASP A 39 7.85 12.84 -2.67
C ASP A 39 8.83 13.70 -1.87
N LEU A 40 8.36 14.90 -1.50
CA LEU A 40 9.14 15.87 -0.75
C LEU A 40 8.79 15.78 0.73
N TYR A 41 9.79 15.55 1.56
CA TYR A 41 9.67 15.51 3.01
C TYR A 41 10.56 16.57 3.66
N LYS A 42 10.02 17.22 4.68
CA LYS A 42 10.82 18.07 5.58
C LYS A 42 11.32 17.23 6.75
N ILE A 43 12.64 17.26 6.95
CA ILE A 43 13.30 16.48 8.00
C ILE A 43 13.38 17.31 9.28
N HIS A 44 12.71 16.84 10.32
CA HIS A 44 12.91 17.30 11.69
C HIS A 44 13.77 16.28 12.45
N THR A 45 14.27 16.65 13.63
CA THR A 45 15.13 15.75 14.43
C THR A 45 14.43 14.43 14.81
N ASN A 46 13.11 14.47 15.01
CA ASN A 46 12.32 13.32 15.45
C ASN A 46 11.24 12.89 14.44
N GLU A 47 10.99 13.64 13.38
CA GLU A 47 9.82 13.47 12.51
C GLU A 47 10.16 13.72 11.04
N LEU A 48 9.39 13.06 10.16
CA LEU A 48 9.38 13.32 8.73
C LEU A 48 8.01 13.90 8.37
N GLU A 49 7.98 15.16 7.96
CA GLU A 49 6.76 15.84 7.57
C GLU A 49 6.62 15.77 6.04
N PHE A 50 5.59 15.07 5.54
CA PHE A 50 5.29 15.02 4.12
C PHE A 50 4.77 16.39 3.65
N LEU A 51 5.34 16.93 2.58
CA LEU A 51 4.97 18.23 2.04
C LEU A 51 4.10 18.07 0.79
N GLU A 52 4.63 17.42 -0.25
CA GLU A 52 3.94 17.24 -1.52
C GLU A 52 4.52 16.08 -2.34
N THR A 53 3.72 15.61 -3.31
CA THR A 53 4.14 14.68 -4.37
C THR A 53 4.20 15.45 -5.69
N ILE A 54 5.36 15.42 -6.32
CA ILE A 54 5.65 16.09 -7.60
C ILE A 54 5.53 15.04 -8.70
N ALA A 55 4.42 15.07 -9.46
CA ALA A 55 4.19 14.14 -10.55
C ALA A 55 5.13 14.40 -11.75
N MET A 56 5.58 13.31 -12.37
CA MET A 56 6.45 13.29 -13.55
C MET A 56 5.74 12.54 -14.68
N ALA A 57 5.76 13.12 -15.87
CA ALA A 57 5.20 12.47 -17.07
C ALA A 57 5.93 11.16 -17.41
N ASN A 58 7.22 11.10 -17.13
CA ASN A 58 8.13 10.01 -17.49
C ASN A 58 8.70 9.33 -16.25
N LYS A 59 9.09 8.06 -16.38
CA LYS A 59 9.69 7.30 -15.29
C LYS A 59 11.12 7.77 -15.03
N VAL A 60 11.42 8.16 -13.81
CA VAL A 60 12.75 8.49 -13.31
C VAL A 60 13.57 7.21 -13.13
N LEU A 61 14.74 7.16 -13.77
CA LEU A 61 15.66 6.02 -13.71
C LEU A 61 16.71 6.16 -12.60
N SER A 62 17.21 7.38 -12.37
CA SER A 62 18.22 7.70 -11.34
C SER A 62 18.27 9.21 -11.14
N PHE A 63 18.68 9.66 -9.95
CA PHE A 63 19.01 11.05 -9.71
C PHE A 63 20.22 11.24 -8.78
N ALA A 64 20.78 12.44 -8.75
CA ALA A 64 21.85 12.81 -7.83
C ALA A 64 21.72 14.27 -7.40
N THR A 65 22.10 14.57 -6.16
CA THR A 65 22.19 15.95 -5.66
C THR A 65 23.56 16.56 -6.01
N VAL A 66 23.55 17.77 -6.54
CA VAL A 66 24.75 18.61 -6.72
C VAL A 66 24.51 20.01 -6.15
N THR A 67 25.56 20.67 -5.69
CA THR A 67 25.47 22.06 -5.22
C THR A 67 26.09 22.98 -6.28
N ILE A 68 25.31 23.85 -6.89
CA ILE A 68 25.77 24.84 -7.88
C ILE A 68 25.51 26.25 -7.35
N ALA A 69 26.54 27.10 -7.37
CA ALA A 69 26.46 28.48 -6.86
C ALA A 69 25.91 28.60 -5.42
N GLY A 70 26.10 27.56 -4.60
CA GLY A 70 25.62 27.52 -3.21
C GLY A 70 24.17 27.06 -3.04
N GLN A 71 23.50 26.62 -4.11
CA GLN A 71 22.17 26.02 -4.06
C GLN A 71 22.22 24.53 -4.41
N ASP A 72 21.57 23.70 -3.61
CA ASP A 72 21.40 22.27 -3.91
C ASP A 72 20.36 22.08 -5.02
N ILE A 73 20.72 21.29 -6.04
CA ILE A 73 19.91 20.97 -7.22
C ILE A 73 19.92 19.47 -7.40
N ILE A 74 18.79 18.92 -7.84
CA ILE A 74 18.69 17.52 -8.21
C ILE A 74 18.76 17.36 -9.71
N ILE A 75 19.66 16.49 -10.17
CA ILE A 75 19.82 16.12 -11.57
C ILE A 75 19.25 14.72 -11.73
N PHE A 76 18.26 14.56 -12.60
CA PHE A 76 17.62 13.27 -12.84
C PHE A 76 17.73 12.84 -14.30
N LEU A 77 17.59 11.54 -14.51
CA LEU A 77 17.47 10.89 -15.82
C LEU A 77 16.13 10.17 -15.89
N ASP A 78 15.36 10.38 -16.97
CA ASP A 78 14.10 9.66 -17.22
C ASP A 78 14.25 8.47 -18.20
N ASP A 79 13.16 7.72 -18.41
CA ASP A 79 13.05 6.56 -19.30
C ASP A 79 13.12 6.92 -20.79
N LEU A 80 12.92 8.20 -21.14
CA LEU A 80 13.23 8.74 -22.45
C LEU A 80 14.68 9.23 -22.56
N PHE A 81 15.50 8.97 -21.54
CA PHE A 81 16.90 9.38 -21.40
C PHE A 81 17.12 10.89 -21.43
N GLN A 82 16.11 11.67 -21.02
CA GLN A 82 16.20 13.11 -20.82
C GLN A 82 16.90 13.41 -19.51
N ILE A 83 17.78 14.42 -19.54
CA ILE A 83 18.42 14.97 -18.35
C ILE A 83 17.60 16.17 -17.90
N GLY A 84 17.07 16.11 -16.69
CA GLY A 84 16.33 17.20 -16.08
C GLY A 84 16.92 17.66 -14.76
N LEU A 85 16.50 18.86 -14.36
CA LEU A 85 16.87 19.55 -13.14
C LEU A 85 15.63 19.79 -12.29
N ILE A 86 15.75 19.56 -10.98
CA ILE A 86 14.75 19.93 -9.99
C ILE A 86 15.37 20.94 -9.03
N ILE A 87 14.74 22.09 -8.92
CA ILE A 87 15.16 23.20 -8.09
C ILE A 87 14.05 23.48 -7.09
N VAL A 88 14.38 23.43 -5.80
CA VAL A 88 13.48 23.79 -4.70
C VAL A 88 13.89 25.15 -4.16
N ASP A 89 12.96 26.10 -4.14
CA ASP A 89 13.21 27.42 -3.59
C ASP A 89 12.95 27.50 -2.06
N LYS A 90 13.16 28.69 -1.49
CA LYS A 90 12.95 28.96 -0.07
C LYS A 90 11.48 28.86 0.39
N ASP A 91 10.55 29.05 -0.54
CA ASP A 91 9.10 28.99 -0.28
C ASP A 91 8.59 27.55 -0.52
N LEU A 92 9.54 26.60 -0.68
CA LEU A 92 9.32 25.18 -0.98
C LEU A 92 8.65 24.94 -2.35
N SER A 93 8.68 25.93 -3.24
CA SER A 93 8.18 25.77 -4.59
C SER A 93 9.17 25.01 -5.46
N VAL A 94 8.65 24.09 -6.27
CA VAL A 94 9.46 23.18 -7.09
C VAL A 94 9.40 23.60 -8.55
N THR A 95 10.58 23.79 -9.14
CA THR A 95 10.75 24.04 -10.59
C THR A 95 11.45 22.85 -11.24
N ILE A 96 10.88 22.35 -12.33
CA ILE A 96 11.44 21.25 -13.13
C ILE A 96 11.83 21.77 -14.51
N GLU A 97 13.06 21.50 -14.94
CA GLU A 97 13.56 21.91 -16.25
C GLU A 97 14.30 20.77 -16.95
N VAL A 98 13.88 20.42 -18.17
CA VAL A 98 14.61 19.46 -19.02
C VAL A 98 15.65 20.20 -19.83
N ILE A 99 16.93 19.89 -19.61
CA ILE A 99 18.03 20.59 -20.28
C ILE A 99 18.43 19.94 -21.61
N THR A 100 18.43 18.62 -21.70
CA THR A 100 18.86 17.89 -22.91
C THR A 100 18.51 16.39 -22.82
N LYS A 101 18.93 15.59 -23.81
CA LYS A 101 18.71 14.14 -23.88
C LYS A 101 20.01 13.41 -24.23
N LEU A 102 20.25 12.27 -23.59
CA LEU A 102 21.36 11.39 -23.91
C LEU A 102 21.21 10.81 -25.33
N SER A 103 22.32 10.67 -26.04
CA SER A 103 22.31 10.11 -27.39
C SER A 103 22.03 8.60 -27.33
N THR A 104 20.91 8.11 -27.86
CA THR A 104 20.55 6.68 -27.88
C THR A 104 21.02 5.93 -29.14
N LYS A 105 21.49 6.65 -30.17
CA LYS A 105 21.76 6.09 -31.50
C LYS A 105 22.85 5.01 -31.45
N GLY A 106 22.50 3.78 -31.81
CA GLY A 106 23.43 2.64 -31.88
C GLY A 106 23.91 2.13 -30.52
N GLN A 107 23.22 2.53 -29.44
CA GLN A 107 23.52 2.09 -28.07
C GLN A 107 22.53 1.00 -27.64
N VAL A 108 22.88 0.27 -26.58
CA VAL A 108 22.02 -0.73 -25.94
C VAL A 108 22.01 -0.42 -24.46
N GLN A 109 20.84 -0.36 -23.82
CA GLN A 109 20.72 -0.09 -22.40
C GLN A 109 21.35 -1.22 -21.58
N ALA A 110 22.05 -0.87 -20.50
CA ALA A 110 22.55 -1.82 -19.52
C ALA A 110 21.45 -2.16 -18.51
N PHE A 111 21.17 -3.46 -18.34
CA PHE A 111 20.11 -3.95 -17.45
C PHE A 111 20.62 -4.59 -16.15
N GLU A 112 21.89 -5.00 -16.08
CA GLU A 112 22.43 -5.76 -14.93
C GLU A 112 22.57 -4.90 -13.67
N TYR A 113 22.88 -3.60 -13.82
CA TYR A 113 22.99 -2.65 -12.72
C TYR A 113 22.19 -1.38 -13.06
N PRO A 114 21.61 -0.70 -12.04
CA PRO A 114 20.79 0.47 -12.28
C PRO A 114 21.60 1.60 -12.92
N PRO A 115 20.95 2.49 -13.70
CA PRO A 115 21.58 3.71 -14.21
C PRO A 115 22.23 4.52 -13.08
N THR A 116 23.39 5.12 -13.36
CA THR A 116 24.13 5.91 -12.37
C THR A 116 24.47 7.30 -12.88
N ILE A 117 24.35 8.29 -11.98
CA ILE A 117 24.74 9.68 -12.18
C ILE A 117 25.83 10.02 -11.18
N VAL A 118 27.02 10.37 -11.67
CA VAL A 118 28.19 10.62 -10.82
C VAL A 118 28.77 12.01 -11.14
N PRO A 119 28.54 13.02 -10.28
CA PRO A 119 29.21 14.30 -10.40
C PRO A 119 30.68 14.15 -9.99
N ASN A 120 31.58 14.90 -10.65
CA ASN A 120 33.01 14.82 -10.32
C ASN A 120 33.34 15.38 -8.92
N LYS A 121 32.56 16.38 -8.48
CA LYS A 121 32.60 16.99 -7.14
C LYS A 121 31.18 17.35 -6.74
N ARG A 122 30.86 17.26 -5.44
CA ARG A 122 29.54 17.66 -4.92
C ARG A 122 29.28 19.15 -5.13
N ASN A 123 30.28 19.98 -4.87
CA ASN A 123 30.19 21.44 -4.96
C ASN A 123 30.80 21.94 -6.26
N ASN A 124 30.01 22.66 -7.06
CA ASN A 124 30.36 23.23 -8.35
C ASN A 124 31.08 22.22 -9.28
N PRO A 125 30.39 21.14 -9.69
CA PRO A 125 30.96 20.13 -10.57
C PRO A 125 31.45 20.74 -11.89
N THR A 126 32.58 20.25 -12.39
CA THR A 126 33.08 20.58 -13.74
C THR A 126 32.57 19.59 -14.79
N PHE A 127 32.19 18.38 -14.38
CA PHE A 127 31.48 17.44 -15.21
C PHE A 127 30.63 16.46 -14.39
N ILE A 128 29.68 15.82 -15.08
CA ILE A 128 28.79 14.80 -14.54
C ILE A 128 28.77 13.62 -15.51
N ALA A 129 29.00 12.42 -14.99
CA ALA A 129 29.01 11.18 -15.77
C ALA A 129 27.70 10.42 -15.62
N PHE A 130 27.20 9.87 -16.73
CA PHE A 130 25.99 9.06 -16.83
C PHE A 130 26.37 7.70 -17.40
N HIS A 131 26.06 6.64 -16.67
CA HIS A 131 26.20 5.27 -17.17
C HIS A 131 24.83 4.60 -17.24
N VAL A 132 24.38 4.40 -18.48
CA VAL A 132 23.06 3.86 -18.84
C VAL A 132 23.18 2.80 -19.93
N PHE A 133 24.22 2.89 -20.77
CA PHE A 133 24.37 2.09 -21.97
C PHE A 133 25.59 1.18 -21.87
N HIS A 134 25.49 0.00 -22.47
CA HIS A 134 26.62 -0.89 -22.61
C HIS A 134 27.77 -0.21 -23.37
N SER A 135 28.99 -0.47 -22.91
CA SER A 135 30.24 -0.03 -23.54
C SER A 135 30.51 1.47 -23.61
N THR A 136 29.64 2.35 -23.10
CA THR A 136 29.88 3.80 -23.10
C THR A 136 29.46 4.49 -21.79
N ILE A 137 30.16 5.57 -21.43
CA ILE A 137 29.74 6.52 -20.40
C ILE A 137 29.49 7.86 -21.10
N GLN A 138 28.37 8.52 -20.83
CA GLN A 138 28.11 9.87 -21.36
C GLN A 138 28.53 10.90 -20.31
N VAL A 139 29.31 11.91 -20.70
CA VAL A 139 29.86 12.93 -19.80
C VAL A 139 29.33 14.30 -20.20
N LEU A 140 28.62 14.94 -19.28
CA LEU A 140 28.14 16.32 -19.35
C LEU A 140 29.20 17.24 -18.74
N HIS A 141 29.89 18.02 -19.56
CA HIS A 141 30.81 19.06 -19.09
C HIS A 141 30.05 20.36 -18.81
N LEU A 142 30.38 20.99 -17.68
CA LEU A 142 29.79 22.24 -17.22
C LEU A 142 30.81 23.37 -17.29
N ARG A 143 30.37 24.59 -17.63
CA ARG A 143 31.20 25.80 -17.46
C ARG A 143 31.37 26.07 -15.96
N THR A 144 32.55 26.56 -15.56
CA THR A 144 32.82 26.95 -14.17
C THR A 144 33.46 28.34 -14.18
N PRO A 145 32.95 29.32 -13.43
CA PRO A 145 31.77 29.25 -12.55
C PRO A 145 30.43 29.27 -13.33
N LEU A 146 29.42 28.60 -12.78
CA LEU A 146 28.04 28.56 -13.30
C LEU A 146 27.13 29.32 -12.32
N THR A 147 26.12 30.04 -12.82
CA THR A 147 25.12 30.72 -11.97
C THR A 147 23.70 30.17 -12.19
N MET A 148 22.82 30.31 -11.20
CA MET A 148 21.43 29.86 -11.30
C MET A 148 20.66 30.59 -12.41
N ASP A 149 20.92 31.89 -12.58
CA ASP A 149 20.30 32.68 -13.64
C ASP A 149 20.70 32.17 -15.04
N GLU A 150 21.93 31.70 -15.22
CA GLU A 150 22.39 31.13 -16.49
C GLU A 150 21.70 29.79 -16.80
N ILE A 151 21.43 28.96 -15.79
CA ILE A 151 20.68 27.71 -15.93
C ILE A 151 19.24 28.01 -16.37
N LEU A 152 18.57 28.91 -15.64
CA LEU A 152 17.15 29.21 -15.82
C LEU A 152 16.84 30.15 -17.02
N SER A 153 17.87 30.78 -17.61
CA SER A 153 17.66 31.74 -18.69
C SER A 153 17.19 31.09 -20.00
N LYS A 154 15.92 31.26 -20.33
CA LYS A 154 15.27 30.83 -21.60
C LYS A 154 15.75 31.56 -22.86
N ASN A 155 16.97 32.11 -22.89
CA ASN A 155 17.47 32.77 -24.08
C ASN A 155 17.78 31.72 -25.17
N ASN A 156 16.76 31.44 -25.99
CA ASN A 156 16.86 30.69 -27.23
C ASN A 156 18.16 31.06 -27.95
N PRO A 157 19.10 30.12 -28.18
CA PRO A 157 20.27 30.42 -28.98
C PRO A 157 19.76 30.75 -30.39
N LYS A 158 19.76 32.05 -30.74
CA LYS A 158 19.46 32.52 -32.09
C LYS A 158 20.33 31.68 -33.04
N LYS A 159 19.68 30.94 -33.96
CA LYS A 159 20.33 30.15 -35.02
C LYS A 159 21.40 31.02 -35.71
N ARG A 160 22.65 30.94 -35.26
CA ARG A 160 23.81 31.54 -35.94
C ARG A 160 24.41 30.47 -36.82
N LYS A 161 24.47 30.74 -38.12
CA LYS A 161 25.26 29.97 -39.07
C LYS A 161 26.73 30.15 -38.71
N HIS A 162 27.42 29.04 -38.44
CA HIS A 162 28.83 28.89 -38.07
C HIS A 162 29.22 29.13 -36.60
N GLY A 163 29.41 28.02 -35.88
CA GLY A 163 30.68 27.76 -35.19
C GLY A 163 30.95 28.47 -33.87
N ASN A 164 30.02 28.45 -32.91
CA ASN A 164 30.31 28.31 -31.48
C ASN A 164 28.98 28.20 -30.71
N PHE A 165 28.78 27.10 -29.98
CA PHE A 165 27.67 26.97 -29.04
C PHE A 165 28.05 27.71 -27.76
N ASP A 166 27.42 28.86 -27.51
CA ASP A 166 27.45 29.52 -26.20
C ASP A 166 26.47 28.84 -25.23
N THR A 167 26.49 27.51 -25.17
CA THR A 167 25.79 26.74 -24.14
C THR A 167 26.72 26.60 -22.94
N TRP A 168 26.15 26.68 -21.74
CA TRP A 168 26.89 26.49 -20.49
C TRP A 168 27.27 25.02 -20.22
N TRP A 169 26.86 24.12 -21.11
CA TRP A 169 27.16 22.69 -21.06
C TRP A 169 27.53 22.09 -22.43
N SER A 170 28.17 20.92 -22.43
CA SER A 170 28.35 20.05 -23.60
C SER A 170 28.41 18.56 -23.23
N ILE A 171 27.81 17.67 -24.02
CA ILE A 171 27.80 16.21 -23.79
C ILE A 171 28.67 15.45 -24.78
N HIS A 172 29.44 14.48 -24.29
CA HIS A 172 30.24 13.55 -25.09
C HIS A 172 30.11 12.11 -24.61
N SER A 173 30.18 11.15 -25.53
CA SER A 173 30.20 9.72 -25.19
C SER A 173 31.64 9.19 -25.16
N VAL A 174 32.02 8.57 -24.06
CA VAL A 174 33.32 7.97 -23.81
C VAL A 174 33.20 6.45 -23.93
N PRO A 175 33.94 5.79 -24.84
CA PRO A 175 33.93 4.33 -24.94
C PRO A 175 34.68 3.71 -23.75
N ILE A 176 34.06 2.72 -23.12
CA ILE A 176 34.63 1.98 -21.99
C ILE A 176 34.95 0.51 -22.31
N GLY A 177 34.67 0.06 -23.54
CA GLY A 177 34.90 -1.32 -23.97
C GLY A 177 33.77 -2.27 -23.54
N ARG A 178 33.86 -3.54 -23.94
CA ARG A 178 32.83 -4.57 -23.65
C ARG A 178 32.96 -5.09 -22.21
N ILE A 179 32.54 -4.26 -21.27
CA ILE A 179 32.54 -4.57 -19.83
C ILE A 179 31.18 -4.27 -19.23
N ILE A 180 30.91 -4.89 -18.09
CA ILE A 180 29.70 -4.66 -17.29
C ILE A 180 30.12 -3.82 -16.09
N VAL A 181 29.67 -2.57 -16.04
CA VAL A 181 30.00 -1.66 -14.94
C VAL A 181 29.04 -1.91 -13.78
N LYS A 182 29.61 -2.26 -12.63
CA LYS A 182 28.88 -2.46 -11.38
C LYS A 182 28.73 -1.16 -10.58
N GLN A 183 29.81 -0.37 -10.51
CA GLN A 183 29.80 0.88 -9.75
C GLN A 183 30.77 1.91 -10.36
N LEU A 184 30.36 3.18 -10.32
CA LEU A 184 31.18 4.34 -10.66
C LEU A 184 31.25 5.28 -9.46
N ILE A 185 32.44 5.78 -9.15
CA ILE A 185 32.68 6.82 -8.15
C ILE A 185 33.61 7.89 -8.71
N SER A 186 33.49 9.12 -8.21
CA SER A 186 34.49 10.15 -8.45
C SER A 186 35.57 10.11 -7.37
N LEU A 187 36.82 10.36 -7.75
CA LEU A 187 37.94 10.46 -6.81
C LEU A 187 38.21 11.93 -6.47
N ASP A 188 38.54 12.19 -5.20
CA ASP A 188 39.02 13.51 -4.76
C ASP A 188 40.41 13.78 -5.34
N GLU A 189 41.29 12.78 -5.25
CA GLU A 189 42.65 12.80 -5.79
C GLU A 189 42.93 11.45 -6.50
N PRO A 190 43.39 11.46 -7.77
CA PRO A 190 43.66 12.64 -8.59
C PRO A 190 42.37 13.29 -9.11
N GLU A 191 42.35 14.62 -9.20
CA GLU A 191 41.19 15.37 -9.68
C GLU A 191 40.72 14.91 -11.08
N ASN A 192 39.43 15.10 -11.35
CA ASN A 192 38.78 14.75 -12.63
C ASN A 192 38.91 13.27 -13.04
N THR A 193 39.03 12.38 -12.06
CA THR A 193 39.17 10.94 -12.30
C THR A 193 37.96 10.17 -11.77
N LEU A 194 37.41 9.29 -12.61
CA LEU A 194 36.37 8.34 -12.25
C LEU A 194 37.03 6.97 -11.96
N ALA A 195 36.70 6.36 -10.82
CA ALA A 195 37.01 4.95 -10.59
C ALA A 195 35.79 4.09 -10.91
N MET A 196 36.05 2.97 -11.56
CA MET A 196 35.01 2.10 -12.09
C MET A 196 35.28 0.66 -11.67
N LEU A 197 34.35 0.09 -10.91
CA LEU A 197 34.29 -1.34 -10.60
C LEU A 197 33.48 -2.02 -11.71
N TYR A 198 34.09 -3.00 -12.37
CA TYR A 198 33.46 -3.69 -13.49
C TYR A 198 33.79 -5.17 -13.50
N LYS A 199 32.92 -5.92 -14.18
CA LYS A 199 33.06 -7.33 -14.51
C LYS A 199 33.38 -7.45 -15.99
N ASP A 200 34.34 -8.30 -16.33
CA ASP A 200 34.66 -8.60 -17.73
C ASP A 200 33.82 -9.76 -18.27
N ILE A 201 34.06 -10.15 -19.53
CA ILE A 201 33.33 -11.24 -20.20
C ILE A 201 33.60 -12.61 -19.52
N SER A 202 34.73 -12.76 -18.82
CA SER A 202 35.09 -13.96 -18.05
C SER A 202 34.45 -14.01 -16.67
N SER A 203 33.61 -13.03 -16.34
CA SER A 203 33.02 -12.86 -15.02
C SER A 203 33.99 -12.52 -13.89
N THR A 204 35.17 -12.00 -14.22
CA THR A 204 36.19 -11.58 -13.25
C THR A 204 36.06 -10.09 -12.93
N PHE A 205 36.26 -9.71 -11.67
CA PHE A 205 36.11 -8.33 -11.19
C PHE A 205 37.42 -7.55 -11.20
N TYR A 206 37.32 -6.30 -11.65
CA TYR A 206 38.43 -5.36 -11.77
C TYR A 206 38.01 -3.95 -11.38
N VAL A 207 39.01 -3.14 -10.99
CA VAL A 207 38.86 -1.69 -10.90
C VAL A 207 39.78 -1.02 -11.93
N ARG A 208 39.32 0.10 -12.51
CA ARG A 208 40.18 0.98 -13.30
C ARG A 208 39.83 2.44 -13.11
N TYR A 209 40.78 3.31 -13.42
CA TYR A 209 40.63 4.76 -13.37
C TYR A 209 40.52 5.34 -14.78
N LEU A 210 39.58 6.25 -14.96
CA LEU A 210 39.31 6.99 -16.18
C LEU A 210 39.50 8.48 -15.88
N GLU A 211 40.54 9.08 -16.44
CA GLU A 211 40.78 10.51 -16.33
C GLU A 211 40.01 11.24 -17.43
N VAL A 212 39.15 12.18 -17.03
CA VAL A 212 38.24 12.89 -17.92
C VAL A 212 38.81 14.26 -18.27
N ASN A 213 39.16 14.46 -19.54
CA ASN A 213 39.71 15.73 -20.02
C ASN A 213 38.65 16.56 -20.75
N GLY A 214 38.11 17.57 -20.06
CA GLY A 214 37.08 18.46 -20.62
C GLY A 214 37.53 19.32 -21.80
N ALA A 215 38.83 19.64 -21.91
CA ALA A 215 39.35 20.43 -23.03
C ALA A 215 39.45 19.60 -24.31
N GLN A 216 39.85 18.33 -24.20
CA GLN A 216 40.00 17.41 -25.33
C GLN A 216 38.73 16.61 -25.65
N LYS A 217 37.69 16.72 -24.81
CA LYS A 217 36.43 15.96 -24.92
C LYS A 217 36.70 14.45 -25.04
N SER A 218 37.67 13.99 -24.27
CA SER A 218 38.16 12.61 -24.26
C SER A 218 38.33 12.14 -22.83
N ALA A 219 38.35 10.83 -22.65
CA ALA A 219 38.81 10.22 -21.41
C ALA A 219 39.90 9.20 -21.72
N THR A 220 40.90 9.13 -20.85
CA THR A 220 42.01 8.18 -20.97
C THR A 220 42.04 7.30 -19.74
N MET A 221 42.24 5.99 -19.95
CA MET A 221 42.47 5.07 -18.85
C MET A 221 43.84 5.37 -18.21
N SER A 222 43.84 5.90 -17.00
CA SER A 222 45.06 6.28 -16.30
C SER A 222 45.65 5.12 -15.49
N ARG A 223 44.82 4.19 -15.02
CA ARG A 223 45.25 3.01 -14.24
C ARG A 223 44.28 1.84 -14.38
N GLN A 224 44.79 0.62 -14.36
CA GLN A 224 44.01 -0.62 -14.20
C GLN A 224 44.63 -1.47 -13.09
N PHE A 225 43.79 -1.98 -12.20
CA PHE A 225 44.21 -2.84 -11.09
C PHE A 225 44.19 -4.31 -11.50
N SER A 226 44.89 -5.16 -10.75
CA SER A 226 44.83 -6.61 -10.94
C SER A 226 43.44 -7.15 -10.61
N GLU A 227 43.13 -8.34 -11.12
CA GLU A 227 41.90 -9.05 -10.77
C GLU A 227 41.77 -9.25 -9.26
N PHE A 228 40.54 -9.20 -8.78
CA PHE A 228 40.21 -9.56 -7.40
C PHE A 228 39.91 -11.05 -7.31
N GLN A 229 40.44 -11.70 -6.28
CA GLN A 229 40.17 -13.11 -5.99
C GLN A 229 38.78 -13.31 -5.34
N GLU A 230 38.32 -12.32 -4.59
CA GLU A 230 36.99 -12.25 -3.97
C GLU A 230 36.26 -11.06 -4.58
N GLU A 231 34.98 -11.21 -4.93
CA GLU A 231 34.17 -10.14 -5.52
C GLU A 231 34.14 -8.88 -4.62
N PRO A 232 34.62 -7.72 -5.12
CA PRO A 232 34.37 -6.45 -4.46
C PRO A 232 32.89 -6.10 -4.53
N ARG A 233 32.31 -5.78 -3.37
CA ARG A 233 30.93 -5.34 -3.26
C ARG A 233 30.79 -3.84 -3.48
N LEU A 234 31.71 -3.05 -2.91
CA LEU A 234 31.74 -1.60 -3.05
C LEU A 234 33.15 -1.09 -3.33
N ILE A 235 33.24 0.01 -4.09
CA ILE A 235 34.37 0.94 -4.08
C ILE A 235 33.94 2.27 -3.47
N ILE A 236 34.80 2.85 -2.64
CA ILE A 236 34.53 4.06 -1.85
C ILE A 236 35.70 5.04 -2.01
N PRO A 237 35.48 6.32 -2.36
CA PRO A 237 36.57 7.29 -2.47
C PRO A 237 37.16 7.62 -1.08
N VAL A 238 38.45 7.93 -1.05
CA VAL A 238 39.15 8.32 0.19
C VAL A 238 39.68 9.74 0.06
N ALA A 239 39.47 10.56 1.09
CA ALA A 239 39.83 11.98 1.10
C ALA A 239 41.33 12.26 0.88
N ILE A 240 42.22 11.31 1.21
CA ILE A 240 43.68 11.44 0.97
C ILE A 240 44.13 10.90 -0.40
N GLY A 241 43.17 10.51 -1.24
CA GLY A 241 43.38 10.01 -2.59
C GLY A 241 43.22 8.50 -2.73
N GLY A 242 42.82 8.09 -3.94
CA GLY A 242 42.52 6.70 -4.27
C GLY A 242 41.16 6.21 -3.76
N HIS A 243 41.01 4.89 -3.64
CA HIS A 243 39.75 4.25 -3.23
C HIS A 243 39.98 3.09 -2.26
N ILE A 244 38.94 2.78 -1.49
CA ILE A 244 38.77 1.52 -0.78
C ILE A 244 37.96 0.58 -1.66
N ALA A 245 38.32 -0.70 -1.69
CA ALA A 245 37.46 -1.77 -2.19
C ALA A 245 37.06 -2.67 -1.00
N LEU A 246 35.76 -2.86 -0.80
CA LEU A 246 35.18 -3.64 0.28
C LEU A 246 34.67 -4.96 -0.29
N THR A 247 35.17 -6.09 0.22
CA THR A 247 34.66 -7.44 -0.09
C THR A 247 33.79 -7.96 1.07
N ARG A 248 33.26 -9.19 0.98
CA ARG A 248 32.53 -9.81 2.12
C ARG A 248 33.43 -9.97 3.34
N SER A 249 34.73 -10.18 3.11
CA SER A 249 35.66 -10.58 4.15
C SER A 249 36.83 -9.61 4.43
N ALA A 250 37.02 -8.56 3.63
CA ALA A 250 38.19 -7.69 3.75
C ALA A 250 37.97 -6.25 3.24
N ILE A 251 38.81 -5.35 3.76
CA ILE A 251 38.97 -3.96 3.31
C ILE A 251 40.31 -3.85 2.58
N PHE A 252 40.28 -3.43 1.33
CA PHE A 252 41.47 -3.09 0.53
C PHE A 252 41.54 -1.59 0.33
N TYR A 253 42.72 -0.98 0.49
CA TYR A 253 42.94 0.42 0.11
C TYR A 253 43.98 0.53 -1.00
N PHE A 254 43.60 1.22 -2.06
CA PHE A 254 44.41 1.48 -3.23
C PHE A 254 44.66 2.99 -3.35
N PRO A 255 45.87 3.48 -3.02
CA PRO A 255 46.21 4.89 -3.09
C PRO A 255 46.37 5.38 -4.54
N GLU A 256 46.50 6.69 -4.73
CA GLU A 256 46.84 7.31 -6.02
C GLU A 256 48.19 6.84 -6.59
N LEU A 257 48.37 6.95 -7.91
CA LEU A 257 49.60 6.67 -8.67
C LEU A 257 50.88 7.29 -8.09
N GLN A 258 50.82 8.46 -7.45
CA GLN A 258 51.99 9.14 -6.90
C GLN A 258 52.55 8.45 -5.64
N ILE A 259 51.69 7.73 -4.92
CA ILE A 259 52.06 7.02 -3.69
C ILE A 259 52.79 5.73 -4.06
N LYS A 260 54.03 5.59 -3.56
CA LYS A 260 54.89 4.41 -3.80
C LYS A 260 55.08 3.55 -2.56
N ASN A 261 54.90 4.12 -1.37
CA ASN A 261 55.12 3.44 -0.10
C ASN A 261 53.91 3.57 0.82
N LEU A 262 53.50 2.44 1.41
CA LEU A 262 52.56 2.38 2.52
C LEU A 262 53.30 1.86 3.74
N SER A 263 53.12 2.51 4.88
CA SER A 263 53.70 2.07 6.16
C SER A 263 52.61 1.95 7.21
N ILE A 264 52.73 0.98 8.11
CA ILE A 264 51.73 0.71 9.14
C ILE A 264 52.30 1.17 10.48
N SER A 265 51.52 1.95 11.24
CA SER A 265 51.87 2.31 12.62
C SER A 265 51.98 1.07 13.51
N LYS A 266 52.90 1.06 14.47
CA LYS A 266 53.18 -0.11 15.34
C LYS A 266 51.95 -0.58 16.13
N GLU A 267 50.98 0.30 16.34
CA GLU A 267 49.78 0.04 17.14
C GLU A 267 48.69 -0.67 16.34
N VAL A 268 48.75 -0.63 15.01
CA VAL A 268 47.77 -1.24 14.12
C VAL A 268 48.02 -2.74 13.98
N LYS A 269 47.01 -3.55 14.30
CA LYS A 269 47.04 -5.01 14.15
C LYS A 269 46.14 -5.47 13.01
N GLY A 270 46.52 -6.58 12.37
CA GLY A 270 45.69 -7.24 11.35
C GLY A 270 45.65 -6.57 9.98
N VAL A 271 46.52 -5.58 9.73
CA VAL A 271 46.70 -4.94 8.43
C VAL A 271 47.98 -5.47 7.79
N THR A 272 47.92 -5.82 6.51
CA THR A 272 49.09 -6.21 5.73
C THR A 272 49.23 -5.31 4.51
N THR A 273 50.46 -4.95 4.14
CA THR A 273 50.76 -4.12 2.95
C THR A 273 51.34 -4.96 1.82
N SER A 274 51.05 -4.59 0.58
CA SER A 274 51.65 -5.21 -0.59
C SER A 274 53.16 -4.91 -0.64
N GLY A 275 53.96 -5.92 -0.96
CA GLY A 275 55.41 -5.78 -1.16
C GLY A 275 55.80 -5.29 -2.56
N LYS A 276 54.83 -5.06 -3.45
CA LYS A 276 55.06 -4.65 -4.85
C LYS A 276 55.05 -3.13 -4.96
N LEU A 277 56.23 -2.53 -5.17
CA LEU A 277 56.41 -1.07 -5.36
C LEU A 277 55.57 -0.48 -6.52
N SER A 278 55.18 -1.28 -7.51
CA SER A 278 54.39 -0.82 -8.67
C SER A 278 52.89 -0.69 -8.39
N GLN A 279 52.37 -1.35 -7.35
CA GLN A 279 50.96 -1.29 -6.96
C GLN A 279 50.87 -1.44 -5.43
N PRO A 280 51.22 -0.38 -4.67
CA PRO A 280 51.05 -0.40 -3.23
C PRO A 280 49.55 -0.49 -2.90
N TYR A 281 49.20 -1.36 -1.96
CA TYR A 281 47.89 -1.41 -1.33
C TYR A 281 48.04 -1.99 0.08
N PHE A 282 47.06 -1.76 0.95
CA PHE A 282 46.93 -2.55 2.18
C PHE A 282 45.64 -3.35 2.18
N VAL A 283 45.63 -4.44 2.95
CA VAL A 283 44.45 -5.24 3.21
C VAL A 283 44.28 -5.46 4.72
N LYS A 284 43.04 -5.30 5.19
CA LYS A 284 42.61 -5.72 6.52
C LYS A 284 41.54 -6.80 6.37
N SER A 285 41.77 -7.96 6.96
CA SER A 285 40.72 -8.99 7.05
C SER A 285 39.69 -8.60 8.12
N LEU A 286 38.41 -8.71 7.76
CA LEU A 286 37.26 -8.43 8.60
C LEU A 286 36.73 -9.67 9.29
N VAL A 287 36.96 -10.86 8.74
CA VAL A 287 36.35 -12.11 9.21
C VAL A 287 37.44 -13.05 9.74
N GLY A 288 37.20 -13.68 10.88
CA GLY A 288 38.13 -14.64 11.50
C GLY A 288 37.72 -15.01 12.93
N PRO A 289 38.38 -16.00 13.57
CA PRO A 289 37.96 -16.56 14.86
C PRO A 289 37.94 -15.56 16.04
N ASN A 290 38.55 -14.37 15.87
CA ASN A 290 38.55 -13.29 16.85
C ASN A 290 37.81 -12.03 16.35
N SER A 291 37.13 -12.10 15.21
CA SER A 291 36.33 -10.98 14.70
C SER A 291 34.95 -10.95 15.35
N ARG A 292 34.40 -9.74 15.51
CA ARG A 292 33.01 -9.50 15.93
C ARG A 292 32.08 -9.18 14.75
N VAL A 293 32.62 -9.28 13.52
CA VAL A 293 31.91 -8.93 12.28
C VAL A 293 31.84 -10.18 11.41
N ASP A 294 30.62 -10.57 11.07
CA ASP A 294 30.36 -11.68 10.15
C ASP A 294 30.57 -11.24 8.69
N ALA A 295 30.76 -12.22 7.80
CA ALA A 295 30.84 -11.96 6.37
C ALA A 295 29.50 -11.41 5.88
N GLN A 296 29.50 -10.24 5.23
CA GLN A 296 28.28 -9.57 4.78
C GLN A 296 28.46 -8.93 3.40
N ASP A 297 27.36 -8.86 2.65
CA ASP A 297 27.31 -8.21 1.35
C ASP A 297 26.95 -6.73 1.49
N TYR A 298 27.96 -5.87 1.59
CA TYR A 298 27.76 -4.42 1.69
C TYR A 298 27.30 -3.81 0.37
N VAL A 299 26.21 -3.03 0.38
CA VAL A 299 25.61 -2.48 -0.85
C VAL A 299 25.40 -0.97 -0.83
N SER A 300 25.36 -0.35 0.36
CA SER A 300 25.21 1.10 0.50
C SER A 300 26.26 1.69 1.43
N TYR A 301 26.69 2.92 1.14
CA TYR A 301 27.66 3.64 1.95
C TYR A 301 27.45 5.14 1.93
N THR A 302 27.93 5.82 2.98
CA THR A 302 28.06 7.27 3.00
C THR A 302 29.35 7.66 3.74
N VAL A 303 30.07 8.63 3.18
CA VAL A 303 31.29 9.18 3.79
C VAL A 303 30.89 10.34 4.69
N ILE A 304 31.08 10.18 6.01
CA ILE A 304 30.68 11.17 7.01
C ILE A 304 31.72 12.28 7.10
N ASP A 305 32.99 11.87 7.16
CA ASP A 305 34.14 12.75 7.21
C ASP A 305 35.38 12.02 6.67
N ARG A 306 36.57 12.57 6.92
CA ARG A 306 37.84 12.01 6.42
C ARG A 306 38.15 10.61 6.95
N ASN A 307 37.60 10.25 8.12
CA ASN A 307 37.99 9.04 8.85
C ASN A 307 36.84 8.06 9.05
N ARG A 308 35.58 8.52 8.93
CA ARG A 308 34.38 7.71 9.22
C ARG A 308 33.53 7.49 7.97
N ILE A 309 33.23 6.22 7.71
CA ILE A 309 32.37 5.78 6.62
C ILE A 309 31.32 4.85 7.21
N LEU A 310 30.05 5.15 7.02
CA LEU A 310 28.95 4.24 7.39
C LEU A 310 28.64 3.35 6.18
N VAL A 311 28.53 2.04 6.41
CA VAL A 311 28.15 1.05 5.40
C VAL A 311 26.97 0.22 5.89
N VAL A 312 26.13 -0.22 4.95
CA VAL A 312 24.97 -1.08 5.21
C VAL A 312 25.00 -2.29 4.28
N SER A 313 24.78 -3.47 4.83
CA SER A 313 24.66 -4.74 4.12
C SER A 313 23.33 -4.88 3.41
N GLU A 314 23.25 -5.78 2.44
CA GLU A 314 22.01 -6.17 1.75
C GLU A 314 20.92 -6.64 2.72
N SER A 315 21.31 -7.25 3.84
CA SER A 315 20.40 -7.65 4.93
C SER A 315 20.01 -6.53 5.89
N GLY A 316 20.50 -5.30 5.67
CA GLY A 316 20.21 -4.14 6.51
C GLY A 316 21.07 -4.01 7.77
N ASN A 317 22.12 -4.82 7.91
CA ASN A 317 23.09 -4.67 9.00
C ASN A 317 24.00 -3.47 8.72
N SER A 318 24.12 -2.57 9.69
CA SER A 318 24.95 -1.38 9.59
C SER A 318 26.27 -1.51 10.34
N SER A 319 27.32 -0.93 9.77
CA SER A 319 28.65 -0.92 10.36
C SER A 319 29.39 0.39 10.08
N MET A 320 30.15 0.88 11.05
CA MET A 320 31.03 2.03 10.90
C MET A 320 32.45 1.58 10.59
N ILE A 321 33.02 2.08 9.50
CA ILE A 321 34.42 1.92 9.13
C ILE A 321 35.19 3.15 9.60
N TYR A 322 36.22 2.93 10.41
CA TYR A 322 37.17 3.94 10.86
C TYR A 322 38.50 3.73 10.15
N ILE A 323 38.96 4.73 9.39
CA ILE A 323 40.23 4.68 8.64
C ILE A 323 40.97 5.99 8.86
N ASP A 324 42.10 5.93 9.55
CA ASP A 324 43.00 7.08 9.74
C ASP A 324 44.28 6.90 8.91
N LEU A 325 44.39 7.70 7.85
CA LEU A 325 45.51 7.71 6.90
C LEU A 325 46.16 9.08 6.89
N VAL A 326 47.48 9.11 7.06
CA VAL A 326 48.26 10.37 7.08
C VAL A 326 49.35 10.32 6.02
N ALA A 327 49.36 11.30 5.11
CA ALA A 327 50.43 11.47 4.15
C ALA A 327 51.66 12.04 4.86
N SER A 328 52.72 11.23 4.99
CA SER A 328 53.98 11.66 5.59
C SER A 328 54.90 12.36 4.58
N SER A 329 54.70 12.08 3.28
CA SER A 329 55.33 12.77 2.15
C SER A 329 54.47 12.62 0.90
N THR A 330 54.85 13.27 -0.21
CA THR A 330 54.13 13.16 -1.50
C THR A 330 54.04 11.74 -2.04
N ASN A 331 54.90 10.82 -1.59
CA ASN A 331 54.96 9.44 -2.10
C ASN A 331 54.68 8.39 -1.02
N THR A 332 54.35 8.79 0.23
CA THR A 332 54.22 7.87 1.36
C THR A 332 53.01 8.19 2.22
N ILE A 333 52.20 7.16 2.50
CA ILE A 333 51.09 7.21 3.46
C ILE A 333 51.39 6.30 4.65
N ILE A 334 51.04 6.78 5.85
CA ILE A 334 51.07 6.04 7.11
C ILE A 334 49.64 5.64 7.46
N VAL A 335 49.43 4.35 7.74
CA VAL A 335 48.18 3.79 8.24
C VAL A 335 48.22 3.79 9.76
N ASN A 336 47.42 4.67 10.38
CA ASN A 336 47.35 4.82 11.83
C ASN A 336 46.25 3.98 12.47
N GLU A 337 45.13 3.83 11.78
CA GLU A 337 44.00 3.04 12.25
C GLU A 337 43.18 2.52 11.06
N VAL A 338 42.74 1.27 11.15
CA VAL A 338 41.71 0.70 10.28
C VAL A 338 40.86 -0.16 11.20
N ALA A 339 39.58 0.11 11.37
CA ALA A 339 38.68 -0.64 12.22
C ALA A 339 37.26 -0.66 11.63
N MET A 340 36.48 -1.67 12.02
CA MET A 340 35.08 -1.80 11.64
C MET A 340 34.28 -2.16 12.88
N LEU A 341 33.23 -1.40 13.15
CA LEU A 341 32.33 -1.55 14.30
C LEU A 341 30.93 -1.89 13.80
N SER A 342 30.38 -3.03 14.23
CA SER A 342 28.98 -3.37 13.97
C SER A 342 28.06 -2.51 14.85
N LEU A 343 27.05 -1.88 14.24
CA LEU A 343 26.11 -0.99 14.91
C LEU A 343 24.73 -1.65 15.13
N GLY A 344 24.34 -2.60 14.27
CA GLY A 344 23.06 -3.31 14.32
C GLY A 344 22.20 -3.10 13.08
N ASP A 345 20.98 -3.63 13.11
CA ASP A 345 20.03 -3.63 11.98
C ASP A 345 19.35 -2.26 11.79
N VAL A 346 19.14 -1.87 10.53
CA VAL A 346 18.49 -0.60 10.14
C VAL A 346 17.27 -0.87 9.27
N THR A 347 17.47 -1.12 7.98
CA THR A 347 16.45 -1.55 7.01
C THR A 347 17.16 -2.13 5.78
N ILE A 348 16.45 -2.90 4.96
CA ILE A 348 16.97 -3.45 3.70
C ILE A 348 17.33 -2.28 2.76
N PRO A 349 18.60 -2.03 2.45
CA PRO A 349 18.99 -0.77 1.83
C PRO A 349 18.78 -0.78 0.32
N ASN A 350 18.44 0.39 -0.23
CA ASN A 350 18.80 0.69 -1.61
C ASN A 350 20.30 1.00 -1.69
N PRO A 351 21.01 0.60 -2.77
CA PRO A 351 22.45 0.86 -2.90
C PRO A 351 22.84 2.34 -2.76
N ASN A 352 22.06 3.26 -3.32
CA ASN A 352 22.26 4.71 -3.21
C ASN A 352 21.36 5.37 -2.15
N GLY A 353 20.76 4.57 -1.25
CA GLY A 353 19.76 5.03 -0.29
C GLY A 353 20.31 5.62 1.01
N LEU A 354 21.59 5.44 1.31
CA LEU A 354 22.18 5.88 2.57
C LEU A 354 22.67 7.33 2.49
N LEU A 355 22.01 8.20 3.26
CA LEU A 355 22.26 9.63 3.24
C LEU A 355 22.67 10.13 4.62
N HIS A 356 23.78 10.87 4.66
CA HIS A 356 24.17 11.64 5.85
C HIS A 356 23.47 13.00 5.84
N ILE A 357 22.63 13.24 6.85
CA ILE A 357 21.85 14.48 6.97
C ILE A 357 22.67 15.56 7.66
N THR A 358 23.02 15.32 8.92
CA THR A 358 23.83 16.17 9.78
C THR A 358 24.23 15.43 11.06
N GLY A 359 25.39 15.73 11.65
CA GLY A 359 25.84 15.11 12.90
C GLY A 359 25.78 13.58 12.83
N ASP A 360 25.00 12.97 13.71
CA ASP A 360 24.79 11.51 13.78
C ASP A 360 23.43 11.07 13.21
N LEU A 361 22.75 11.94 12.44
CA LEU A 361 21.45 11.67 11.81
C LEU A 361 21.62 11.20 10.37
N PHE A 362 20.99 10.06 10.08
CA PHE A 362 21.06 9.37 8.80
C PHE A 362 19.68 8.99 8.30
N PHE A 363 19.56 8.89 6.98
CA PHE A 363 18.39 8.33 6.32
C PHE A 363 18.82 7.13 5.47
N GLN A 364 18.06 6.05 5.52
CA GLN A 364 18.23 4.89 4.65
C GLN A 364 16.93 4.63 3.88
N GLY A 365 16.98 4.87 2.57
CA GLY A 365 15.92 4.49 1.64
C GLY A 365 15.88 2.98 1.43
N SER A 366 14.67 2.43 1.32
CA SER A 366 14.41 1.00 1.06
C SER A 366 13.31 0.83 0.02
N ARG A 367 13.55 -0.05 -0.95
CA ARG A 367 12.54 -0.57 -1.90
C ARG A 367 11.80 -1.79 -1.36
N LEU A 368 12.46 -2.59 -0.51
CA LEU A 368 11.98 -3.91 -0.07
C LEU A 368 11.37 -3.88 1.33
N SER A 369 11.47 -2.76 2.03
CA SER A 369 10.95 -2.58 3.39
C SER A 369 10.66 -1.10 3.66
N ARG A 370 10.47 -0.73 4.93
CA ARG A 370 10.29 0.65 5.37
C ARG A 370 11.58 1.44 5.19
N SER A 371 11.48 2.67 4.68
CA SER A 371 12.61 3.61 4.69
C SER A 371 12.69 4.26 6.07
N VAL A 372 13.90 4.46 6.61
CA VAL A 372 14.05 4.88 8.02
C VAL A 372 14.98 6.08 8.18
N LEU A 373 14.58 6.99 9.07
CA LEU A 373 15.42 8.04 9.63
C LEU A 373 15.93 7.57 10.99
N PHE A 374 17.24 7.56 11.20
CA PHE A 374 17.84 6.99 12.41
C PHE A 374 19.06 7.77 12.90
N LEU A 375 19.33 7.64 14.19
CA LEU A 375 20.55 8.14 14.83
C LEU A 375 21.53 7.00 15.10
N VAL A 376 22.82 7.31 14.98
CA VAL A 376 23.90 6.46 15.47
C VAL A 376 24.40 7.01 16.81
N LEU A 377 24.19 6.24 17.89
CA LEU A 377 24.55 6.62 19.25
C LEU A 377 25.76 5.81 19.75
N PRO A 378 26.57 6.36 20.68
CA PRO A 378 27.72 5.66 21.26
C PRO A 378 27.30 4.48 22.15
N ASP A 379 26.12 4.55 22.78
CA ASP A 379 25.60 3.52 23.68
C ASP A 379 24.79 2.47 22.91
N GLN A 380 24.72 1.24 23.45
CA GLN A 380 23.90 0.17 22.86
C GLN A 380 22.43 0.26 23.32
N PRO A 381 21.44 0.04 22.43
CA PRO A 381 21.58 -0.21 20.99
C PRO A 381 22.07 1.03 20.22
N HIS A 382 23.06 0.85 19.33
CA HIS A 382 23.69 1.98 18.62
C HIS A 382 22.77 2.63 17.60
N ILE A 383 21.83 1.87 17.02
CA ILE A 383 20.85 2.38 16.06
C ILE A 383 19.56 2.74 16.80
N HIS A 384 19.12 3.99 16.65
CA HIS A 384 17.84 4.45 17.14
C HIS A 384 16.99 5.01 16.00
N ILE A 385 15.97 4.26 15.58
CA ILE A 385 15.00 4.69 14.58
C ILE A 385 14.16 5.84 15.18
N ARG A 386 14.02 6.94 14.43
CA ARG A 386 13.27 8.14 14.84
C ARG A 386 11.94 8.24 14.12
N ALA A 387 11.97 8.03 12.81
CA ALA A 387 10.81 8.05 11.94
C ALA A 387 10.99 7.03 10.82
N PHE A 388 9.88 6.61 10.22
CA PHE A 388 9.90 5.72 9.07
C PHE A 388 8.86 6.17 8.04
N ILE A 389 9.13 5.82 6.79
CA ILE A 389 8.18 5.89 5.70
C ILE A 389 7.81 4.46 5.38
N ASN A 390 6.52 4.14 5.44
CA ASN A 390 6.02 2.84 5.06
C ASN A 390 6.40 2.54 3.60
N GLY A 391 6.93 1.35 3.35
CA GLY A 391 7.31 0.92 2.00
C GLY A 391 6.17 0.18 1.31
N SER A 392 6.35 -0.08 0.02
CA SER A 392 5.53 -1.02 -0.74
C SER A 392 6.47 -2.06 -1.36
N PRO A 393 6.80 -3.14 -0.63
CA PRO A 393 7.64 -4.20 -1.16
C PRO A 393 6.96 -4.92 -2.34
N PRO A 394 7.74 -5.65 -3.17
CA PRO A 394 7.19 -6.46 -4.26
C PRO A 394 6.04 -7.35 -3.78
N VAL A 395 4.89 -7.31 -4.45
CA VAL A 395 3.81 -8.27 -4.17
C VAL A 395 4.14 -9.57 -4.88
N LEU A 396 4.20 -10.67 -4.14
CA LEU A 396 4.57 -11.99 -4.64
C LEU A 396 3.35 -12.88 -4.82
N ASP A 397 2.37 -12.76 -3.93
CA ASP A 397 1.15 -13.56 -3.96
C ASP A 397 -0.02 -12.81 -3.29
N ILE A 398 -1.25 -13.18 -3.67
CA ILE A 398 -2.48 -12.55 -3.18
C ILE A 398 -3.52 -13.62 -2.90
N SER A 399 -4.11 -13.59 -1.69
CA SER A 399 -5.27 -14.41 -1.34
C SER A 399 -6.39 -13.52 -0.80
N ALA A 400 -7.61 -13.72 -1.30
CA ALA A 400 -8.76 -12.90 -0.93
C ALA A 400 -9.63 -13.65 0.08
N GLY A 401 -9.92 -13.01 1.21
CA GLY A 401 -10.96 -13.43 2.14
C GLY A 401 -12.29 -12.71 1.87
N PRO A 402 -13.33 -13.02 2.66
CA PRO A 402 -14.67 -12.43 2.49
C PRO A 402 -14.65 -10.91 2.69
N HIS A 403 -13.91 -10.41 3.68
CA HIS A 403 -13.86 -8.98 4.04
C HIS A 403 -12.45 -8.38 3.97
N GLU A 404 -11.45 -9.19 3.63
CA GLU A 404 -10.03 -8.79 3.63
C GLU A 404 -9.31 -9.30 2.40
N ILE A 405 -8.16 -8.70 2.09
CA ILE A 405 -7.22 -9.24 1.11
C ILE A 405 -5.87 -9.40 1.78
N TYR A 406 -5.30 -10.59 1.67
CA TYR A 406 -3.98 -10.93 2.17
C TYR A 406 -2.98 -10.93 1.03
N THR A 407 -1.78 -10.42 1.28
CA THR A 407 -0.71 -10.45 0.28
C THR A 407 0.59 -10.88 0.92
N SER A 408 1.36 -11.70 0.21
CA SER A 408 2.77 -11.92 0.53
C SER A 408 3.62 -10.87 -0.19
N GLN A 409 4.48 -10.15 0.53
CA GLN A 409 5.31 -9.07 -0.03
C GLN A 409 6.76 -9.14 0.47
N GLY A 410 7.74 -8.78 -0.37
CA GLY A 410 9.13 -8.58 0.07
C GLY A 410 10.18 -9.29 -0.78
N GLY A 411 11.28 -9.68 -0.12
CA GLY A 411 12.42 -10.36 -0.76
C GLY A 411 13.22 -11.23 0.22
N TRP A 412 14.30 -11.83 -0.27
CA TRP A 412 15.12 -12.79 0.50
C TRP A 412 15.72 -12.26 1.81
N SER A 413 15.89 -10.95 1.92
CA SER A 413 16.46 -10.29 3.10
C SER A 413 15.40 -9.70 4.04
N GLY A 414 14.13 -9.98 3.76
CA GLY A 414 13.00 -9.62 4.61
C GLY A 414 11.70 -9.49 3.82
N SER A 415 10.62 -9.93 4.44
CA SER A 415 9.30 -9.99 3.84
C SER A 415 8.21 -9.73 4.87
N GLU A 416 6.98 -9.61 4.40
CA GLU A 416 5.80 -9.43 5.23
C GLU A 416 4.58 -10.07 4.58
N ILE A 417 3.66 -10.55 5.42
CA ILE A 417 2.28 -10.75 5.00
C ILE A 417 1.52 -9.49 5.39
N ARG A 418 0.76 -8.92 4.46
CA ARG A 418 -0.13 -7.80 4.72
C ARG A 418 -1.57 -8.23 4.68
N LYS A 419 -2.35 -7.78 5.66
CA LYS A 419 -3.81 -7.87 5.71
C LYS A 419 -4.40 -6.51 5.37
N TYR A 420 -4.97 -6.38 4.19
CA TYR A 420 -5.70 -5.19 3.75
C TYR A 420 -7.16 -5.28 4.20
N THR A 421 -7.65 -4.21 4.83
CA THR A 421 -9.01 -4.07 5.34
C THR A 421 -9.57 -2.69 5.02
N SER A 422 -10.90 -2.58 4.89
CA SER A 422 -11.58 -1.30 4.96
C SER A 422 -11.36 -0.69 6.36
N ASN A 423 -10.85 0.54 6.44
CA ASN A 423 -10.34 1.20 7.67
C ASN A 423 -10.85 0.63 9.02
N PRO A 424 -10.05 -0.20 9.71
CA PRO A 424 -10.33 -0.60 11.07
C PRO A 424 -10.16 0.62 11.98
N CYS A 425 -11.13 0.85 12.85
CA CYS A 425 -10.98 1.84 13.91
C CYS A 425 -10.19 1.23 15.06
N VAL A 426 -9.07 1.85 15.45
CA VAL A 426 -8.38 1.45 16.68
C VAL A 426 -9.22 1.92 17.87
N LEU A 427 -9.55 0.95 18.74
CA LEU A 427 -10.16 1.21 20.03
C LEU A 427 -9.12 1.05 21.12
N GLU A 428 -9.10 2.02 22.03
CA GLU A 428 -8.40 1.89 23.30
C GLU A 428 -9.43 1.61 24.39
N VAL A 429 -9.29 0.47 25.07
CA VAL A 429 -10.09 0.16 26.26
C VAL A 429 -9.52 0.98 27.41
N LEU A 430 -10.29 1.97 27.87
CA LEU A 430 -9.88 2.83 28.97
C LEU A 430 -10.17 2.19 30.32
N GLU A 431 -11.37 1.61 30.47
CA GLU A 431 -11.85 1.03 31.73
C GLU A 431 -12.80 -0.14 31.45
N THR A 432 -12.81 -1.13 32.34
CA THR A 432 -13.66 -2.32 32.23
C THR A 432 -14.26 -2.67 33.59
N VAL A 433 -15.56 -2.99 33.63
CA VAL A 433 -16.25 -3.42 34.85
C VAL A 433 -17.25 -4.54 34.55
N ASP A 434 -17.30 -5.54 35.43
CA ASP A 434 -18.34 -6.57 35.40
C ASP A 434 -19.49 -6.16 36.33
N LEU A 435 -20.72 -6.15 35.80
CA LEU A 435 -21.91 -5.86 36.58
C LEU A 435 -22.35 -7.00 37.49
N GLY A 436 -22.02 -8.25 37.13
CA GLY A 436 -22.50 -9.47 37.79
C GLY A 436 -23.94 -9.86 37.42
N PHE A 437 -24.58 -9.13 36.50
CA PHE A 437 -25.90 -9.42 35.95
C PHE A 437 -25.96 -8.99 34.48
N LYS A 438 -27.01 -9.41 33.75
CA LYS A 438 -27.22 -9.06 32.34
C LYS A 438 -28.17 -7.87 32.21
N PRO A 439 -27.66 -6.63 32.10
CA PRO A 439 -28.51 -5.47 31.85
C PRO A 439 -29.17 -5.56 30.47
N SER A 440 -30.36 -4.98 30.31
CA SER A 440 -31.08 -4.97 29.03
C SER A 440 -30.93 -3.68 28.22
N LYS A 441 -30.56 -2.55 28.85
CA LYS A 441 -30.28 -1.24 28.21
C LYS A 441 -29.37 -0.38 29.08
N LEU A 442 -28.57 0.49 28.46
CA LEU A 442 -27.88 1.61 29.11
C LEU A 442 -28.80 2.82 29.19
N ARG A 443 -28.76 3.52 30.32
CA ARG A 443 -29.26 4.91 30.41
C ARG A 443 -28.11 5.81 30.86
N ILE A 444 -27.67 6.72 30.00
CA ILE A 444 -26.67 7.73 30.34
C ILE A 444 -27.38 9.04 30.73
N ALA A 445 -26.94 9.59 31.85
CA ALA A 445 -27.56 10.69 32.55
C ALA A 445 -26.46 11.66 33.05
N GLY A 446 -26.01 12.60 32.20
CA GLY A 446 -24.89 13.48 32.53
C GLY A 446 -23.57 12.71 32.70
N ASP A 447 -23.02 12.73 33.91
CA ASP A 447 -21.78 12.06 34.32
C ASP A 447 -21.99 10.65 34.89
N ILE A 448 -23.19 10.09 34.79
CA ILE A 448 -23.52 8.74 35.28
C ILE A 448 -24.12 7.83 34.20
N ILE A 449 -23.91 6.53 34.40
CA ILE A 449 -24.44 5.41 33.63
C ILE A 449 -25.29 4.58 34.58
N MET A 450 -26.54 4.33 34.21
CA MET A 450 -27.43 3.43 34.93
C MET A 450 -27.65 2.17 34.10
N ALA A 451 -27.33 1.02 34.70
CA ALA A 451 -27.60 -0.30 34.16
C ALA A 451 -28.68 -0.99 35.03
N SER A 452 -29.81 -1.34 34.41
CA SER A 452 -30.94 -1.95 35.10
C SER A 452 -30.90 -3.48 35.01
N ASP A 453 -30.96 -4.15 36.15
CA ASP A 453 -31.14 -5.58 36.30
C ASP A 453 -32.60 -5.95 36.01
N PRO A 454 -32.86 -6.89 35.08
CA PRO A 454 -34.20 -7.42 34.82
C PRO A 454 -34.94 -7.95 36.06
N SER A 455 -34.22 -8.28 37.14
CA SER A 455 -34.78 -8.78 38.41
C SER A 455 -35.12 -7.68 39.44
N GLY A 456 -34.91 -6.39 39.12
CA GLY A 456 -35.42 -5.25 39.89
C GLY A 456 -34.40 -4.41 40.66
N GLY A 457 -33.13 -4.38 40.24
CA GLY A 457 -32.08 -3.53 40.82
C GLY A 457 -31.42 -2.62 39.78
N ASN A 458 -30.96 -1.43 40.19
CA ASN A 458 -30.18 -0.53 39.31
C ASN A 458 -28.74 -0.43 39.84
N LYS A 459 -27.74 -0.58 38.97
CA LYS A 459 -26.34 -0.28 39.27
C LYS A 459 -25.97 1.03 38.57
N VAL A 460 -25.56 2.02 39.36
CA VAL A 460 -25.19 3.35 38.87
C VAL A 460 -23.68 3.50 38.93
N LEU A 461 -23.08 3.83 37.79
CA LEU A 461 -21.65 4.02 37.61
C LEU A 461 -21.37 5.45 37.14
N THR A 462 -20.16 5.94 37.38
CA THR A 462 -19.65 7.18 36.80
C THR A 462 -19.20 6.97 35.35
N THR A 463 -19.45 7.93 34.46
CA THR A 463 -18.97 7.88 33.06
C THR A 463 -17.47 8.10 32.93
N SER A 464 -16.84 8.72 33.93
CA SER A 464 -15.39 8.99 33.94
C SER A 464 -14.55 7.73 34.05
N ASP A 465 -14.88 6.86 35.01
CA ASP A 465 -14.04 5.76 35.48
C ASP A 465 -14.81 4.47 35.77
N LEU A 466 -16.09 4.39 35.38
CA LEU A 466 -16.97 3.22 35.57
C LEU A 466 -17.05 2.71 37.02
N LYS A 467 -16.81 3.58 38.01
CA LYS A 467 -16.90 3.24 39.43
C LYS A 467 -18.32 3.45 39.95
N PRO A 468 -18.74 2.73 41.01
CA PRO A 468 -20.02 2.97 41.66
C PRO A 468 -20.19 4.44 42.04
N PHE A 469 -21.32 5.04 41.67
CA PHE A 469 -21.62 6.42 42.01
C PHE A 469 -21.90 6.56 43.52
N GLU A 470 -21.12 7.39 44.22
CA GLU A 470 -21.21 7.55 45.69
C GLU A 470 -22.34 8.51 46.17
N GLY A 471 -23.30 8.86 45.30
CA GLY A 471 -24.42 9.73 45.67
C GLY A 471 -25.62 8.99 46.26
N ASN A 472 -26.22 9.54 47.32
CA ASN A 472 -27.48 9.06 47.92
C ASN A 472 -28.70 9.48 47.09
N ARG A 473 -28.78 9.07 45.81
CA ARG A 473 -29.92 9.37 44.94
C ARG A 473 -30.58 8.09 44.45
N GLU A 474 -31.87 7.94 44.76
CA GLU A 474 -32.72 6.88 44.21
C GLU A 474 -33.25 7.33 42.85
N PHE A 475 -33.06 6.51 41.81
CA PHE A 475 -33.58 6.77 40.46
C PHE A 475 -34.85 5.94 40.22
N PRO A 476 -35.90 6.52 39.61
CA PRO A 476 -37.12 5.78 39.26
C PRO A 476 -36.84 4.61 38.30
N GLU A 477 -37.52 3.47 38.50
CA GLU A 477 -37.40 2.30 37.60
C GLU A 477 -37.79 2.62 36.14
N ASP A 478 -38.77 3.53 35.97
CA ASP A 478 -39.32 3.97 34.68
C ASP A 478 -38.67 5.25 34.12
N LEU A 479 -37.50 5.66 34.64
CA LEU A 479 -36.76 6.84 34.20
C LEU A 479 -36.27 6.70 32.75
N LEU A 480 -36.88 7.41 31.80
CA LEU A 480 -36.45 7.43 30.40
C LEU A 480 -35.26 8.37 30.17
N LEU A 481 -35.16 9.47 30.92
CA LEU A 481 -34.11 10.46 30.78
C LEU A 481 -33.84 11.21 32.09
N TYR A 482 -32.60 11.58 32.35
CA TYR A 482 -32.20 12.49 33.41
C TYR A 482 -31.23 13.55 32.88
N VAL A 483 -31.51 14.83 33.16
CA VAL A 483 -30.65 15.97 32.81
C VAL A 483 -30.43 16.81 34.06
N LYS A 484 -29.17 17.05 34.40
CA LYS A 484 -28.78 17.91 35.52
C LYS A 484 -28.65 19.35 35.02
N ASP A 485 -29.62 20.20 35.34
CA ASP A 485 -29.55 21.62 34.98
C ASP A 485 -28.57 22.34 35.93
N HIS A 486 -27.42 22.78 35.40
CA HIS A 486 -26.41 23.49 36.17
C HIS A 486 -26.78 24.95 36.48
N ILE A 487 -27.82 25.49 35.84
CA ILE A 487 -28.15 26.92 35.91
C ILE A 487 -29.27 27.19 36.92
N ASN A 488 -30.27 26.29 37.03
CA ASN A 488 -31.42 26.48 37.92
C ASN A 488 -31.49 25.53 39.12
N GLY A 489 -30.67 24.46 39.15
CA GLY A 489 -30.63 23.51 40.27
C GLY A 489 -31.78 22.51 40.35
N ASP A 490 -32.71 22.54 39.39
CA ASP A 490 -33.76 21.52 39.24
C ASP A 490 -33.30 20.47 38.22
N ASP A 491 -33.21 19.21 38.66
CA ASP A 491 -32.93 18.11 37.75
C ASP A 491 -34.18 17.79 36.91
N LEU A 492 -34.02 17.73 35.59
CA LEU A 492 -35.08 17.29 34.69
C LEU A 492 -35.06 15.76 34.61
N GLU A 493 -36.00 15.13 35.30
CA GLU A 493 -36.25 13.69 35.23
C GLU A 493 -37.47 13.46 34.34
N ILE A 494 -37.32 12.63 33.30
CA ILE A 494 -38.43 12.22 32.45
C ILE A 494 -38.60 10.72 32.60
N THR A 495 -39.74 10.33 33.13
CA THR A 495 -40.18 8.94 33.27
C THR A 495 -41.15 8.57 32.17
N GLN A 496 -41.42 7.28 32.00
CA GLN A 496 -42.44 6.79 31.08
C GLN A 496 -43.84 7.35 31.41
N LYS A 497 -44.08 7.76 32.67
CA LYS A 497 -45.31 8.41 33.10
C LYS A 497 -45.42 9.87 32.63
N ASP A 498 -44.30 10.57 32.47
CA ASP A 498 -44.27 11.97 32.01
C ASP A 498 -44.62 12.11 30.52
N LEU A 499 -44.54 11.01 29.77
CA LEU A 499 -44.96 10.91 28.38
C LEU A 499 -46.45 10.57 28.20
N ASP A 500 -47.23 10.39 29.27
CA ASP A 500 -48.66 10.07 29.22
C ASP A 500 -49.49 11.34 29.43
N PRO A 501 -50.08 11.97 28.38
CA PRO A 501 -50.60 13.33 28.53
C PRO A 501 -51.91 13.43 29.32
N ASN A 502 -52.55 12.32 29.72
CA ASN A 502 -53.72 12.27 30.62
C ASN A 502 -53.90 10.81 31.09
N ARG A 503 -54.09 10.47 32.37
CA ARG A 503 -55.35 10.74 33.08
C ARG A 503 -56.61 10.59 32.19
N LEU A 504 -56.68 9.57 31.34
CA LEU A 504 -57.91 8.91 30.91
C LEU A 504 -57.57 7.57 30.25
N ASP A 505 -58.31 6.55 30.68
CA ASP A 505 -58.03 5.14 30.54
C ASP A 505 -57.93 4.60 29.10
N ALA A 506 -57.11 3.55 29.01
CA ALA A 506 -57.18 2.41 28.09
C ALA A 506 -57.02 2.66 26.58
N VAL A 507 -55.89 2.19 26.03
CA VAL A 507 -55.77 1.13 24.99
C VAL A 507 -54.41 1.24 24.27
N ALA A 508 -53.80 0.05 24.06
CA ALA A 508 -52.73 -0.34 23.14
C ALA A 508 -51.32 0.30 23.27
N GLU A 509 -50.39 -0.56 23.67
CA GLU A 509 -48.95 -0.46 23.46
C GLU A 509 -48.63 -0.33 21.96
N SER A 510 -48.43 0.89 21.45
CA SER A 510 -47.63 1.08 20.24
C SER A 510 -46.99 2.47 20.23
N SER A 511 -45.69 2.48 20.54
CA SER A 511 -44.67 3.51 20.28
C SER A 511 -44.89 4.93 20.82
N LEU A 512 -44.71 5.12 22.14
CA LEU A 512 -44.23 6.40 22.68
C LEU A 512 -42.72 6.48 22.38
N GLN A 513 -42.30 7.35 21.45
CA GLN A 513 -40.88 7.59 21.16
C GLN A 513 -40.44 8.88 21.85
N ALA A 514 -39.37 8.78 22.65
CA ALA A 514 -38.69 9.93 23.26
C ALA A 514 -37.18 9.81 23.03
N ARG A 515 -36.53 10.92 22.66
CA ARG A 515 -35.08 11.02 22.48
C ARG A 515 -34.56 12.32 23.05
N TYR A 516 -33.50 12.25 23.84
CA TYR A 516 -32.78 13.44 24.27
C TYR A 516 -31.72 13.82 23.25
N VAL A 517 -31.81 15.05 22.75
CA VAL A 517 -30.79 15.65 21.90
C VAL A 517 -29.93 16.54 22.79
N ARG A 518 -28.83 15.94 23.24
CA ARG A 518 -27.92 16.56 24.22
C ARG A 518 -27.33 17.89 23.74
N ASP A 519 -26.99 18.01 22.46
CA ASP A 519 -26.42 19.25 21.87
C ASP A 519 -27.38 20.44 21.92
N MET A 520 -28.68 20.15 22.01
CA MET A 520 -29.76 21.14 22.11
C MET A 520 -30.28 21.30 23.53
N GLU A 521 -29.79 20.48 24.48
CA GLU A 521 -30.36 20.33 25.83
C GLU A 521 -31.90 20.14 25.79
N THR A 522 -32.38 19.42 24.76
CA THR A 522 -33.81 19.35 24.44
C THR A 522 -34.26 17.90 24.28
N VAL A 523 -35.47 17.62 24.76
CA VAL A 523 -36.13 16.32 24.65
C VAL A 523 -37.15 16.36 23.52
N LEU A 524 -36.99 15.44 22.58
CA LEU A 524 -37.94 15.21 21.48
C LEU A 524 -38.90 14.09 21.89
N THR A 525 -40.20 14.34 21.83
CA THR A 525 -41.22 13.34 22.14
C THR A 525 -42.30 13.30 21.06
N TYR A 526 -42.76 12.10 20.70
CA TYR A 526 -43.95 11.91 19.88
C TYR A 526 -45.15 11.55 20.75
N SER A 527 -46.17 12.41 20.74
CA SER A 527 -47.34 12.28 21.60
C SER A 527 -48.44 11.41 20.97
N LYS A 528 -49.37 10.90 21.80
CA LYS A 528 -50.60 10.20 21.34
C LYS A 528 -51.48 11.10 20.44
N ALA A 529 -51.34 12.43 20.53
CA ALA A 529 -52.02 13.38 19.66
C ALA A 529 -51.41 13.47 18.24
N LYS A 530 -50.38 12.66 17.96
CA LYS A 530 -49.55 12.68 16.75
C LYS A 530 -48.72 13.95 16.56
N ASP A 531 -48.52 14.70 17.63
CA ASP A 531 -47.67 15.88 17.65
C ASP A 531 -46.24 15.56 18.09
N ILE A 532 -45.29 16.32 17.56
CA ILE A 532 -43.90 16.31 18.01
C ILE A 532 -43.71 17.47 18.98
N CYS A 533 -43.18 17.16 20.17
CA CYS A 533 -42.86 18.16 21.18
C CYS A 533 -41.35 18.24 21.37
N LEU A 534 -40.83 19.47 21.39
CA LEU A 534 -39.50 19.82 21.88
C LEU A 534 -39.66 20.38 23.28
N SER A 535 -39.06 19.76 24.29
CA SER A 535 -39.08 20.26 25.66
C SER A 535 -37.67 20.53 26.17
N ASN A 536 -37.40 21.74 26.62
CA ASN A 536 -36.15 22.14 27.27
C ASN A 536 -36.46 22.96 28.55
N SER A 537 -35.43 23.52 29.18
CA SER A 537 -35.57 24.35 30.39
C SER A 537 -36.35 25.66 30.15
N GLU A 538 -36.46 26.11 28.89
CA GLU A 538 -37.19 27.33 28.51
C GLU A 538 -38.67 27.09 28.22
N GLY A 539 -39.07 25.83 27.97
CA GLY A 539 -40.47 25.42 27.79
C GLY A 539 -40.66 24.25 26.82
N THR A 540 -41.93 23.95 26.53
CA THR A 540 -42.33 22.92 25.54
C THR A 540 -42.97 23.55 24.32
N ILE A 541 -42.53 23.11 23.14
CA ILE A 541 -42.99 23.58 21.83
C ILE A 541 -43.54 22.39 21.07
N THR A 542 -44.79 22.50 20.64
CA THR A 542 -45.52 21.44 19.95
C THR A 542 -45.82 21.87 18.52
N PHE A 543 -45.58 21.00 17.55
CA PHE A 543 -46.05 21.22 16.18
C PHE A 543 -46.76 19.99 15.62
N GLN A 544 -47.83 20.28 14.86
CA GLN A 544 -48.77 19.32 14.29
C GLN A 544 -48.25 18.74 12.98
N ARG A 545 -48.49 17.46 12.78
CA ARG A 545 -48.20 16.74 11.53
C ARG A 545 -49.47 16.26 10.83
N ALA A 546 -49.35 15.95 9.54
CA ALA A 546 -50.43 15.35 8.77
C ALA A 546 -50.79 13.96 9.31
N ASP A 547 -52.08 13.60 9.30
CA ASP A 547 -52.70 12.47 10.01
C ASP A 547 -52.12 11.06 9.77
N LYS A 548 -51.19 10.88 8.82
CA LYS A 548 -50.64 9.59 8.37
C LYS A 548 -49.15 9.34 8.67
N PHE A 549 -48.43 10.28 9.30
CA PHE A 549 -47.00 10.12 9.57
C PHE A 549 -46.76 9.58 11.00
N VAL A 550 -46.24 8.35 11.13
CA VAL A 550 -45.86 7.73 12.42
C VAL A 550 -44.33 7.66 12.49
N PRO A 551 -43.67 8.41 13.39
CA PRO A 551 -42.22 8.40 13.49
C PRO A 551 -41.65 7.01 13.82
N SER A 552 -40.63 6.61 13.08
CA SER A 552 -39.77 5.47 13.39
C SER A 552 -38.48 5.89 14.10
N SER A 553 -37.99 7.09 13.81
CA SER A 553 -36.82 7.68 14.46
C SER A 553 -36.88 9.21 14.41
N MET A 554 -36.40 9.85 15.47
CA MET A 554 -36.25 11.32 15.59
C MET A 554 -34.81 11.64 15.98
N ASP A 555 -34.28 12.78 15.54
CA ASP A 555 -33.00 13.33 16.00
C ASP A 555 -32.96 14.85 15.80
N GLY A 556 -32.00 15.55 16.39
CA GLY A 556 -31.86 17.01 16.19
C GLY A 556 -30.42 17.51 16.33
N VAL A 557 -30.15 18.72 15.84
CA VAL A 557 -28.85 19.38 15.98
C VAL A 557 -29.01 20.89 16.11
N LYS A 558 -28.21 21.52 16.98
CA LYS A 558 -28.12 22.98 17.11
C LYS A 558 -27.18 23.53 16.03
N ILE A 559 -27.62 24.51 15.26
CA ILE A 559 -26.84 25.11 14.16
C ILE A 559 -26.49 26.57 14.38
N ALA A 560 -27.24 27.26 15.25
CA ALA A 560 -26.94 28.59 15.75
C ALA A 560 -27.47 28.73 17.19
N ASP A 561 -27.15 29.83 17.88
CA ASP A 561 -27.59 30.06 19.27
C ASP A 561 -29.12 29.99 19.42
N ASP A 562 -29.85 30.51 18.43
CA ASP A 562 -31.31 30.57 18.41
C ASP A 562 -31.95 29.66 17.34
N GLU A 563 -31.18 28.73 16.74
CA GLU A 563 -31.69 27.84 15.70
C GLU A 563 -31.23 26.39 15.84
N CYS A 564 -32.20 25.47 15.73
CA CYS A 564 -31.94 24.03 15.65
C CYS A 564 -32.76 23.36 14.54
N LEU A 565 -32.23 22.24 14.05
CA LEU A 565 -32.90 21.38 13.08
C LEU A 565 -33.35 20.09 13.74
N VAL A 566 -34.56 19.64 13.42
CA VAL A 566 -35.13 18.37 13.89
C VAL A 566 -35.44 17.49 12.68
N LEU A 567 -34.80 16.32 12.64
CA LEU A 567 -35.04 15.27 11.67
C LEU A 567 -36.07 14.29 12.21
N VAL A 568 -37.05 13.93 11.38
CA VAL A 568 -38.03 12.91 11.74
C VAL A 568 -38.30 11.98 10.57
N ALA A 569 -38.03 10.69 10.77
CA ALA A 569 -38.23 9.61 9.81
C ALA A 569 -39.47 8.76 10.16
N SER A 570 -40.10 8.15 9.15
CA SER A 570 -41.30 7.32 9.24
C SER A 570 -41.01 5.85 8.97
N TRP A 571 -41.89 4.98 9.47
CA TRP A 571 -41.98 3.57 9.02
C TRP A 571 -42.47 3.43 7.57
N SER A 572 -43.16 4.45 7.06
CA SER A 572 -43.61 4.55 5.68
C SER A 572 -42.64 5.43 4.91
N ASP A 573 -41.41 4.98 4.65
CA ASP A 573 -40.41 5.55 3.71
C ASP A 573 -40.09 7.06 3.69
N LYS A 574 -40.73 7.88 4.53
CA LYS A 574 -40.68 9.35 4.49
C LYS A 574 -39.83 9.91 5.60
N PHE A 575 -39.20 11.04 5.33
CA PHE A 575 -38.50 11.82 6.35
C PHE A 575 -38.68 13.33 6.11
N GLU A 576 -38.66 14.09 7.20
CA GLU A 576 -38.78 15.56 7.16
C GLU A 576 -37.75 16.21 8.06
N ILE A 577 -37.31 17.41 7.66
CA ILE A 577 -36.43 18.26 8.47
C ILE A 577 -37.18 19.55 8.80
N TRP A 578 -37.21 19.89 10.08
CA TRP A 578 -37.89 21.05 10.62
C TRP A 578 -36.87 22.01 11.22
N SER A 579 -36.94 23.30 10.86
CA SER A 579 -36.17 24.36 11.53
C SER A 579 -37.02 24.96 12.64
N TYR A 580 -36.42 25.07 13.81
CA TYR A 580 -36.93 25.81 14.94
C TYR A 580 -36.04 27.01 15.22
N LYS A 581 -36.66 28.19 15.24
CA LYS A 581 -36.04 29.47 15.56
C LYS A 581 -36.98 30.33 16.39
N THR A 582 -36.48 31.41 17.00
CA THR A 582 -37.27 32.37 17.79
C THR A 582 -38.49 32.95 17.04
N GLY A 583 -38.51 32.88 15.71
CA GLY A 583 -39.61 33.28 14.83
C GLY A 583 -40.64 32.21 14.46
N GLY A 584 -40.52 30.97 14.97
CA GLY A 584 -41.48 29.88 14.77
C GLY A 584 -40.90 28.60 14.16
N VAL A 585 -41.71 27.53 14.17
CA VAL A 585 -41.39 26.21 13.60
C VAL A 585 -41.84 26.15 12.14
N HIS A 586 -40.98 25.70 11.24
CA HIS A 586 -41.31 25.50 9.83
C HIS A 586 -40.54 24.33 9.24
N ARG A 587 -41.19 23.60 8.33
CA ARG A 587 -40.57 22.49 7.61
C ARG A 587 -39.64 23.06 6.54
N VAL A 588 -38.38 22.65 6.56
CA VAL A 588 -37.35 23.10 5.62
C VAL A 588 -37.01 22.05 4.56
N TYR A 589 -37.42 20.79 4.76
CA TYR A 589 -37.27 19.71 3.79
C TYR A 589 -38.29 18.56 4.01
N GLU A 590 -38.70 17.90 2.93
CA GLU A 590 -39.48 16.65 2.92
C GLU A 590 -38.90 15.73 1.83
N GLY A 591 -38.66 14.46 2.19
CA GLY A 591 -38.15 13.44 1.27
C GLY A 591 -38.83 12.07 1.47
N VAL A 592 -38.68 11.21 0.46
CA VAL A 592 -39.21 9.84 0.41
C VAL A 592 -38.10 8.93 -0.13
N LEU A 593 -37.88 7.77 0.50
CA LEU A 593 -36.96 6.74 -0.01
C LEU A 593 -37.56 6.02 -1.22
N GLU A 594 -36.72 5.62 -2.17
CA GLU A 594 -37.15 4.77 -3.27
C GLU A 594 -37.31 3.32 -2.79
N GLY A 595 -38.46 2.68 -3.06
CA GLY A 595 -38.65 1.24 -2.82
C GLY A 595 -39.58 0.81 -1.67
N ASP A 596 -40.35 1.72 -1.05
CA ASP A 596 -41.23 1.44 0.12
C ASP A 596 -40.49 0.88 1.36
N ASP A 597 -39.17 1.10 1.49
CA ASP A 597 -38.37 0.61 2.61
C ASP A 597 -38.61 1.42 3.90
N SER A 598 -38.81 0.71 5.01
CA SER A 598 -38.98 1.33 6.33
C SER A 598 -37.67 1.85 6.92
N ILE A 599 -37.65 3.13 7.32
CA ILE A 599 -36.50 3.72 8.02
C ILE A 599 -36.48 3.21 9.47
N THR A 600 -35.43 2.51 9.86
CA THR A 600 -35.24 1.92 11.19
C THR A 600 -34.41 2.80 12.12
N GLY A 601 -33.58 3.70 11.58
CA GLY A 601 -32.73 4.60 12.35
C GLY A 601 -32.40 5.89 11.59
N SER A 602 -32.19 6.97 12.33
CA SER A 602 -31.78 8.26 11.75
C SER A 602 -30.89 9.11 12.65
N ALA A 603 -30.02 9.90 12.00
CA ALA A 603 -29.21 10.94 12.64
C ALA A 603 -29.07 12.19 11.77
N ILE A 604 -28.94 13.35 12.40
CA ILE A 604 -28.61 14.63 11.76
C ILE A 604 -27.39 15.26 12.43
N THR A 605 -26.40 15.66 11.66
CA THR A 605 -25.17 16.31 12.15
C THR A 605 -24.95 17.65 11.45
N TRP A 606 -24.22 18.54 12.12
CA TRP A 606 -23.84 19.85 11.64
C TRP A 606 -22.32 19.98 11.67
N ASN A 607 -21.72 20.51 10.61
CA ASN A 607 -20.31 20.85 10.58
C ASN A 607 -20.13 22.36 10.47
N GLU A 608 -19.71 22.97 11.58
CA GLU A 608 -19.45 24.40 11.68
C GLU A 608 -18.39 24.90 10.69
N ALA A 609 -17.39 24.07 10.34
CA ALA A 609 -16.26 24.50 9.53
C ALA A 609 -16.63 24.80 8.08
N ASN A 610 -17.60 24.06 7.51
CA ASN A 610 -18.03 24.20 6.12
C ASN A 610 -19.53 24.50 5.97
N GLY A 611 -20.26 24.63 7.08
CA GLY A 611 -21.69 24.91 7.08
C GLY A 611 -22.56 23.80 6.47
N SER A 612 -22.08 22.55 6.49
CA SER A 612 -22.77 21.41 5.89
C SER A 612 -23.66 20.68 6.90
N ILE A 613 -24.89 20.37 6.50
CA ILE A 613 -25.83 19.55 7.26
C ILE A 613 -25.83 18.16 6.66
N THR A 614 -25.64 17.13 7.48
CA THR A 614 -25.63 15.74 7.04
C THR A 614 -26.72 14.95 7.73
N VAL A 615 -27.56 14.27 6.95
CA VAL A 615 -28.58 13.33 7.41
C VAL A 615 -28.16 11.92 7.07
N ILE A 616 -28.29 11.00 8.03
CA ILE A 616 -28.03 9.58 7.88
C ILE A 616 -29.34 8.85 8.16
N LEU A 617 -29.74 7.97 7.24
CA LEU A 617 -30.94 7.14 7.29
C LEU A 617 -30.52 5.67 7.13
N LEU A 618 -31.10 4.80 7.95
CA LEU A 618 -30.89 3.35 7.90
C LEU A 618 -32.22 2.66 7.62
N THR A 619 -32.22 1.67 6.74
CA THR A 619 -33.31 0.71 6.55
C THR A 619 -32.85 -0.68 7.00
N ALA A 620 -33.58 -1.74 6.64
CA ALA A 620 -33.10 -3.11 6.89
C ALA A 620 -31.86 -3.46 6.05
N ASN A 621 -31.76 -2.92 4.84
CA ASN A 621 -30.76 -3.34 3.84
C ASN A 621 -29.95 -2.17 3.27
N LEU A 622 -30.36 -0.92 3.56
CA LEU A 622 -29.79 0.27 2.94
C LEU A 622 -29.32 1.24 4.02
N TRP A 623 -28.13 1.79 3.80
CA TRP A 623 -27.68 3.01 4.44
C TRP A 623 -27.66 4.14 3.42
N LEU A 624 -28.36 5.23 3.73
CA LEU A 624 -28.41 6.45 2.93
C LEU A 624 -27.87 7.64 3.73
N GLN A 625 -26.95 8.38 3.15
CA GLN A 625 -26.48 9.66 3.65
C GLN A 625 -26.82 10.78 2.66
N LEU A 626 -27.37 11.88 3.16
CA LEU A 626 -27.73 13.07 2.40
C LEU A 626 -27.02 14.28 3.02
N ASN A 627 -26.25 15.03 2.23
CA ASN A 627 -25.77 16.33 2.68
C ASN A 627 -26.60 17.46 2.05
N PHE A 628 -26.86 18.49 2.84
CA PHE A 628 -27.66 19.63 2.47
C PHE A 628 -26.85 20.93 2.52
N VAL A 629 -27.19 21.84 1.61
CA VAL A 629 -26.83 23.26 1.68
C VAL A 629 -28.08 24.06 2.01
N ARG A 630 -27.90 25.21 2.68
CA ARG A 630 -28.98 26.16 2.90
C ARG A 630 -29.04 27.14 1.74
N ASP A 631 -30.24 27.34 1.22
CA ASP A 631 -30.50 28.44 0.29
C ASP A 631 -30.61 29.80 1.03
N VAL A 632 -30.82 30.86 0.26
CA VAL A 632 -30.96 32.23 0.78
C VAL A 632 -32.22 32.41 1.65
N ASN A 633 -33.21 31.52 1.52
CA ASN A 633 -34.47 31.56 2.27
C ASN A 633 -34.43 30.66 3.54
N GLY A 634 -33.33 29.93 3.75
CA GLY A 634 -33.16 28.99 4.86
C GLY A 634 -33.77 27.61 4.61
N THR A 635 -34.29 27.34 3.41
CA THR A 635 -34.71 26.01 2.93
C THR A 635 -33.49 25.15 2.63
N LEU A 636 -33.65 23.83 2.78
CA LEU A 636 -32.55 22.88 2.53
C LEU A 636 -32.67 22.30 1.13
N GLU A 637 -31.57 22.33 0.38
CA GLU A 637 -31.43 21.64 -0.89
C GLU A 637 -30.39 20.53 -0.73
N ILE A 638 -30.66 19.36 -1.31
CA ILE A 638 -29.69 18.26 -1.32
C ILE A 638 -28.50 18.72 -2.18
N ASP A 639 -27.32 18.74 -1.57
CA ASP A 639 -26.07 18.96 -2.28
C ASP A 639 -25.60 17.66 -2.93
N ASN A 640 -25.59 16.58 -2.15
CA ASN A 640 -25.12 15.28 -2.58
C ASN A 640 -25.69 14.16 -1.68
N SER A 641 -25.61 12.93 -2.18
CA SER A 641 -26.10 11.73 -1.51
C SER A 641 -25.13 10.57 -1.72
N LEU A 642 -25.04 9.68 -0.74
CA LEU A 642 -24.30 8.42 -0.78
C LEU A 642 -25.22 7.31 -0.27
N SER A 643 -25.39 6.26 -1.06
CA SER A 643 -26.13 5.06 -0.70
C SER A 643 -25.20 3.85 -0.70
N LEU A 644 -25.27 3.04 0.34
CA LEU A 644 -24.48 1.82 0.48
C LEU A 644 -25.38 0.70 0.98
N ASP A 645 -25.23 -0.49 0.40
CA ASP A 645 -25.90 -1.68 0.90
C ASP A 645 -25.32 -2.06 2.27
N PHE A 646 -26.20 -2.46 3.18
CA PHE A 646 -25.83 -2.98 4.48
C PHE A 646 -26.43 -4.37 4.64
N TYR A 647 -25.59 -5.40 4.68
CA TYR A 647 -26.01 -6.79 4.90
C TYR A 647 -25.65 -7.21 6.34
N GLY A 648 -26.65 -7.53 7.17
CA GLY A 648 -26.38 -8.04 8.52
C GLY A 648 -27.52 -7.86 9.54
N ASP A 649 -27.15 -7.93 10.82
CA ASP A 649 -28.05 -7.70 11.96
C ASP A 649 -28.65 -6.28 11.95
N PRO A 650 -29.87 -6.06 12.50
CA PRO A 650 -30.47 -4.73 12.61
C PRO A 650 -29.52 -3.73 13.27
N VAL A 651 -29.16 -2.68 12.54
CA VAL A 651 -28.22 -1.65 12.99
C VAL A 651 -28.96 -0.54 13.72
N SER A 652 -28.45 -0.19 14.90
CA SER A 652 -28.87 0.97 15.66
C SER A 652 -27.84 2.11 15.55
N ILE A 653 -28.31 3.35 15.68
CA ILE A 653 -27.48 4.55 15.59
C ILE A 653 -27.38 5.27 16.95
N ARG A 654 -26.18 5.74 17.29
CA ARG A 654 -25.90 6.65 18.42
C ARG A 654 -25.13 7.86 17.92
N LYS A 655 -25.37 9.02 18.54
CA LYS A 655 -24.76 10.29 18.14
C LYS A 655 -24.38 11.13 19.36
N TRP A 656 -23.23 11.79 19.25
CA TRP A 656 -22.82 12.92 20.07
C TRP A 656 -22.15 13.96 19.17
N LYS A 657 -22.72 15.17 19.05
CA LYS A 657 -22.27 16.19 18.09
C LYS A 657 -22.17 15.63 16.67
N SER A 658 -21.00 15.75 16.04
CA SER A 658 -20.67 15.18 14.73
C SER A 658 -20.21 13.72 14.80
N SER A 659 -20.04 13.14 15.98
CA SER A 659 -19.59 11.76 16.15
C SER A 659 -20.82 10.85 16.12
N VAL A 660 -20.83 9.93 15.16
CA VAL A 660 -21.93 8.98 14.94
C VAL A 660 -21.37 7.58 15.01
N VAL A 661 -22.10 6.66 15.65
CA VAL A 661 -21.71 5.26 15.78
C VAL A 661 -22.88 4.37 15.43
N LEU A 662 -22.61 3.41 14.57
CA LEU A 662 -23.51 2.31 14.23
C LEU A 662 -23.16 1.11 15.10
N PHE A 663 -24.17 0.34 15.54
CA PHE A 663 -23.93 -0.90 16.27
C PHE A 663 -25.02 -1.92 16.02
N SER A 664 -24.64 -3.19 16.09
CA SER A 664 -25.52 -4.35 16.03
C SER A 664 -25.05 -5.38 17.08
N LYS A 665 -25.67 -6.57 17.12
CA LYS A 665 -25.18 -7.66 17.98
C LYS A 665 -23.85 -8.24 17.49
N SER A 666 -23.58 -8.11 16.20
CA SER A 666 -22.42 -8.69 15.52
C SER A 666 -21.23 -7.73 15.42
N GLY A 667 -21.43 -6.42 15.61
CA GLY A 667 -20.35 -5.45 15.43
C GLY A 667 -20.68 -4.03 15.88
N LEU A 668 -19.62 -3.24 15.96
CA LEU A 668 -19.64 -1.80 16.20
C LEU A 668 -18.97 -1.12 15.01
N ALA A 669 -19.53 -0.01 14.52
CA ALA A 669 -18.96 0.74 13.42
C ALA A 669 -19.08 2.26 13.65
N PRO A 670 -18.06 2.92 14.24
CA PRO A 670 -17.97 4.36 14.26
C PRO A 670 -17.94 4.91 12.85
N LEU A 671 -18.61 6.04 12.65
CA LEU A 671 -18.64 6.76 11.40
C LEU A 671 -17.60 7.87 11.42
N LYS A 672 -16.67 7.83 10.49
CA LYS A 672 -15.65 8.87 10.33
C LYS A 672 -15.89 9.66 9.06
N ARG A 673 -15.68 10.97 9.11
CA ARG A 673 -15.82 11.81 7.92
C ARG A 673 -14.60 11.62 7.02
N ASP A 674 -14.83 11.28 5.77
CA ASP A 674 -13.79 11.26 4.75
C ASP A 674 -13.56 12.67 4.19
N ILE A 675 -12.29 13.08 4.11
CA ILE A 675 -11.92 14.44 3.70
C ILE A 675 -12.24 14.67 2.21
N LEU A 676 -12.08 13.66 1.37
CA LEU A 676 -12.23 13.76 -0.09
C LEU A 676 -13.71 13.73 -0.51
N LEU A 677 -14.49 12.93 0.20
CA LEU A 677 -15.90 12.69 -0.11
C LEU A 677 -16.82 13.66 0.63
N ASN A 678 -16.38 14.20 1.77
CA ASN A 678 -17.21 14.97 2.69
C ASN A 678 -18.40 14.15 3.25
N PHE A 679 -18.35 12.82 3.14
CA PHE A 679 -19.32 11.86 3.66
C PHE A 679 -18.80 11.17 4.92
N TYR A 680 -19.70 10.57 5.71
CA TYR A 680 -19.29 9.64 6.74
C TYR A 680 -19.10 8.27 6.11
N VAL A 681 -18.07 7.53 6.57
CA VAL A 681 -17.79 6.17 6.17
C VAL A 681 -17.70 5.30 7.43
N PRO A 682 -18.37 4.14 7.49
CA PRO A 682 -18.30 3.23 8.61
C PRO A 682 -16.91 2.62 8.66
N THR A 683 -16.37 2.61 9.87
CA THR A 683 -15.14 1.90 10.19
C THR A 683 -15.51 0.71 11.06
N SER A 684 -15.42 -0.50 10.50
CA SER A 684 -15.81 -1.72 11.21
C SER A 684 -14.87 -1.99 12.39
N ILE A 685 -15.44 -2.50 13.48
CA ILE A 685 -14.74 -2.94 14.67
C ILE A 685 -15.23 -4.35 14.98
N ALA A 686 -14.28 -5.29 15.06
CA ALA A 686 -14.53 -6.65 15.49
C ALA A 686 -14.89 -6.67 16.99
N CYS A 687 -16.18 -6.53 17.28
CA CYS A 687 -16.72 -6.54 18.64
C CYS A 687 -18.03 -7.32 18.64
N LYS A 688 -18.02 -8.53 19.24
CA LYS A 688 -19.17 -9.45 19.25
C LYS A 688 -19.97 -9.31 20.55
N ASP A 689 -21.22 -9.76 20.53
CA ASP A 689 -22.11 -9.84 21.68
C ASP A 689 -22.44 -8.50 22.35
N ILE A 690 -22.49 -7.44 21.55
CA ILE A 690 -22.96 -6.12 21.99
C ILE A 690 -24.48 -6.19 22.23
N ASP A 691 -24.94 -5.66 23.37
CA ASP A 691 -26.36 -5.53 23.70
C ASP A 691 -26.83 -4.07 23.58
N ASP A 692 -26.04 -3.11 24.07
CA ASP A 692 -26.32 -1.67 23.92
C ASP A 692 -25.03 -0.84 23.94
N VAL A 693 -25.12 0.37 23.37
CA VAL A 693 -24.02 1.31 23.23
C VAL A 693 -24.49 2.71 23.57
N ALA A 694 -23.65 3.48 24.25
CA ALA A 694 -23.93 4.88 24.54
C ALA A 694 -22.66 5.75 24.48
N MET A 695 -22.82 6.99 24.04
CA MET A 695 -21.71 7.96 23.93
C MET A 695 -21.66 8.86 25.18
N THR A 696 -20.46 9.20 25.63
CA THR A 696 -20.20 10.08 26.79
C THR A 696 -19.81 11.51 26.37
N LEU A 697 -19.73 12.44 27.34
CA LEU A 697 -19.42 13.85 27.08
C LEU A 697 -17.99 14.10 26.59
N ASP A 698 -17.03 13.30 27.08
CA ASP A 698 -15.63 13.26 26.66
C ASP A 698 -15.43 12.55 25.30
N ASN A 699 -16.52 12.30 24.57
CA ASN A 699 -16.53 11.66 23.25
C ASN A 699 -15.93 10.25 23.25
N THR A 700 -16.14 9.52 24.35
CA THR A 700 -15.85 8.10 24.47
C THR A 700 -17.15 7.29 24.34
N LEU A 701 -16.99 5.99 24.16
CA LEU A 701 -18.08 5.06 23.97
C LEU A 701 -18.16 4.11 25.15
N VAL A 702 -19.37 3.81 25.61
CA VAL A 702 -19.61 2.78 26.63
C VAL A 702 -20.39 1.66 25.99
N VAL A 703 -19.85 0.45 26.05
CA VAL A 703 -20.44 -0.77 25.46
C VAL A 703 -20.89 -1.70 26.56
N ILE A 704 -22.11 -2.21 26.46
CA ILE A 704 -22.58 -3.37 27.23
C ILE A 704 -22.48 -4.61 26.36
N TYR A 705 -21.89 -5.65 26.94
CA TYR A 705 -21.89 -6.99 26.37
C TYR A 705 -22.99 -7.87 27.00
N LYS A 706 -23.48 -8.86 26.25
CA LYS A 706 -24.44 -9.87 26.76
C LYS A 706 -23.94 -10.65 27.98
N SER A 707 -22.63 -10.63 28.24
CA SER A 707 -22.02 -11.23 29.44
C SER A 707 -22.33 -10.46 30.72
N GLY A 708 -22.70 -9.17 30.64
CA GLY A 708 -22.77 -8.26 31.78
C GLY A 708 -21.51 -7.40 31.96
N LEU A 709 -20.52 -7.56 31.06
CA LEU A 709 -19.35 -6.70 30.98
C LEU A 709 -19.72 -5.31 30.44
N ILE A 710 -19.13 -4.27 31.02
CA ILE A 710 -19.16 -2.92 30.51
C ILE A 710 -17.73 -2.45 30.24
N GLU A 711 -17.50 -1.89 29.06
CA GLU A 711 -16.23 -1.27 28.68
C GLU A 711 -16.42 0.18 28.29
N LYS A 712 -15.50 1.04 28.72
CA LYS A 712 -15.34 2.41 28.24
C LYS A 712 -14.21 2.42 27.21
N LEU A 713 -14.54 2.85 26.01
CA LEU A 713 -13.69 2.77 24.83
C LEU A 713 -13.44 4.17 24.27
N GLN A 714 -12.19 4.48 23.96
CA GLN A 714 -11.82 5.65 23.17
C GLN A 714 -11.62 5.21 21.72
N PHE A 715 -12.18 5.97 20.78
CA PHE A 715 -12.01 5.74 19.34
C PHE A 715 -11.47 7.01 18.68
N GLY A 716 -10.58 6.84 17.70
CA GLY A 716 -10.01 7.98 16.98
C GLY A 716 -11.03 8.62 16.03
N ILE A 717 -11.30 9.92 16.19
CA ILE A 717 -12.33 10.67 15.43
C ILE A 717 -11.69 11.48 14.28
N GLU A 718 -10.39 11.31 14.08
CA GLU A 718 -9.66 11.99 13.02
C GLU A 718 -10.27 11.66 11.64
N PRO A 719 -10.43 12.66 10.77
CA PRO A 719 -10.97 12.45 9.44
C PRO A 719 -10.17 11.40 8.65
N LEU A 720 -10.87 10.64 7.82
CA LEU A 720 -10.23 9.64 6.98
C LEU A 720 -9.48 10.30 5.82
N VAL A 721 -8.22 9.91 5.66
CA VAL A 721 -7.34 10.33 4.56
C VAL A 721 -7.26 9.24 3.46
N LYS A 722 -7.48 7.98 3.82
CA LYS A 722 -7.53 6.81 2.93
C LYS A 722 -8.70 5.94 3.35
N LEU A 723 -9.30 5.16 2.44
CA LEU A 723 -10.41 4.24 2.74
C LEU A 723 -9.94 2.83 3.10
N THR A 724 -8.74 2.46 2.68
CA THR A 724 -8.10 1.17 2.98
C THR A 724 -6.95 1.36 3.96
N SER A 725 -6.79 0.41 4.86
CA SER A 725 -5.62 0.29 5.73
C SER A 725 -4.99 -1.09 5.58
N HIS A 726 -3.80 -1.28 6.16
CA HIS A 726 -3.22 -2.60 6.29
C HIS A 726 -2.54 -2.82 7.64
N GLN A 727 -2.48 -4.08 8.03
CA GLN A 727 -1.62 -4.60 9.11
C GLN A 727 -0.57 -5.51 8.48
N SER A 728 0.62 -5.58 9.09
CA SER A 728 1.76 -6.33 8.55
C SER A 728 2.33 -7.29 9.59
N LEU A 729 2.57 -8.53 9.18
CA LEU A 729 3.34 -9.53 9.92
C LEU A 729 4.72 -9.67 9.25
N PHE A 730 5.78 -9.19 9.92
CA PHE A 730 7.13 -9.14 9.34
C PHE A 730 7.94 -10.41 9.59
N SER A 731 8.80 -10.75 8.63
CA SER A 731 9.80 -11.82 8.73
C SER A 731 11.16 -11.37 8.19
N ARG A 732 12.25 -11.98 8.67
CA ARG A 732 13.62 -11.77 8.16
C ARG A 732 13.88 -12.61 6.91
N GLU A 733 13.08 -13.65 6.74
CA GLU A 733 13.12 -14.59 5.63
C GLU A 733 12.01 -14.25 4.63
N LEU A 734 11.82 -15.08 3.59
CA LEU A 734 10.95 -14.76 2.45
C LEU A 734 9.59 -15.47 2.53
N PHE A 735 8.50 -14.74 2.73
CA PHE A 735 7.17 -15.26 2.46
C PHE A 735 6.95 -15.32 0.94
N ILE A 736 6.59 -16.48 0.41
CA ILE A 736 6.37 -16.67 -1.03
C ILE A 736 4.90 -16.82 -1.41
N LYS A 737 4.08 -17.36 -0.51
CA LYS A 737 2.67 -17.70 -0.75
C LYS A 737 1.82 -17.39 0.47
N VAL A 738 0.56 -17.04 0.22
CA VAL A 738 -0.45 -16.82 1.24
C VAL A 738 -1.76 -17.47 0.81
N LEU A 739 -2.44 -18.17 1.72
CA LEU A 739 -3.73 -18.81 1.45
C LEU A 739 -4.67 -18.56 2.62
N TYR A 740 -5.75 -17.83 2.36
CA TYR A 740 -6.91 -17.78 3.23
C TYR A 740 -7.64 -19.13 3.16
N LEU A 741 -8.06 -19.64 4.31
CA LEU A 741 -8.78 -20.90 4.43
C LEU A 741 -10.28 -20.63 4.56
N ASP A 742 -11.04 -20.99 3.53
CA ASP A 742 -12.47 -20.68 3.41
C ASP A 742 -13.29 -21.29 4.55
N GLY A 743 -14.26 -20.50 5.04
CA GLY A 743 -15.09 -20.88 6.20
C GLY A 743 -14.36 -20.88 7.55
N SER A 744 -13.16 -20.30 7.63
CA SER A 744 -12.35 -20.25 8.85
C SER A 744 -11.81 -18.86 9.19
N ASP A 745 -11.25 -18.71 10.39
CA ASP A 745 -10.55 -17.49 10.83
C ASP A 745 -9.01 -17.64 10.69
N TYR A 746 -8.54 -18.42 9.70
CA TYR A 746 -7.12 -18.73 9.52
C TYR A 746 -6.57 -18.42 8.13
N VAL A 747 -5.28 -18.10 8.10
CA VAL A 747 -4.47 -17.92 6.91
C VAL A 747 -3.19 -18.75 7.04
N ILE A 748 -2.75 -19.36 5.95
CA ILE A 748 -1.46 -20.04 5.84
C ILE A 748 -0.47 -19.12 5.13
N GLY A 749 0.65 -18.82 5.78
CA GLY A 749 1.82 -18.19 5.16
C GLY A 749 2.93 -19.21 4.89
N VAL A 750 3.49 -19.22 3.68
CA VAL A 750 4.63 -20.10 3.34
C VAL A 750 5.91 -19.30 3.37
N LEU A 751 6.79 -19.62 4.32
CA LEU A 751 8.06 -18.96 4.53
C LEU A 751 9.21 -19.81 3.96
N HIS A 752 10.10 -19.20 3.19
CA HIS A 752 11.33 -19.81 2.67
C HIS A 752 12.54 -19.35 3.46
N ASN A 753 13.22 -20.31 4.07
CA ASN A 753 14.45 -20.11 4.83
C ASN A 753 15.65 -20.58 4.01
N LYS A 754 16.54 -19.64 3.68
CA LYS A 754 17.78 -19.90 2.96
C LYS A 754 18.88 -20.35 3.93
N LEU A 755 19.20 -21.64 3.95
CA LEU A 755 20.24 -22.22 4.82
C LEU A 755 21.64 -22.04 4.23
N SER A 756 21.75 -22.06 2.90
CA SER A 756 22.98 -21.76 2.16
C SER A 756 22.64 -21.20 0.77
N ASP A 757 23.65 -20.87 -0.04
CA ASP A 757 23.43 -20.43 -1.43
C ASP A 757 22.72 -21.47 -2.30
N GLU A 758 22.72 -22.75 -1.91
CA GLU A 758 22.14 -23.85 -2.71
C GLU A 758 20.97 -24.58 -2.02
N THR A 759 20.68 -24.30 -0.75
CA THR A 759 19.65 -25.04 0.02
C THR A 759 18.60 -24.11 0.63
N ILE A 760 17.35 -24.38 0.26
CA ILE A 760 16.15 -23.69 0.74
C ILE A 760 15.27 -24.70 1.47
N THR A 761 14.65 -24.26 2.55
CA THR A 761 13.65 -25.02 3.31
C THR A 761 12.40 -24.18 3.50
N SER A 762 11.23 -24.82 3.58
CA SER A 762 9.98 -24.11 3.84
C SER A 762 9.42 -24.36 5.24
N GLU A 763 8.74 -23.36 5.77
CA GLU A 763 7.89 -23.44 6.96
C GLU A 763 6.48 -22.98 6.60
N LEU A 764 5.47 -23.62 7.18
CA LEU A 764 4.06 -23.24 7.07
C LEU A 764 3.64 -22.55 8.36
N HIS A 765 3.22 -21.30 8.27
CA HIS A 765 2.80 -20.47 9.38
C HIS A 765 1.27 -20.38 9.38
N LEU A 766 0.62 -20.88 10.43
CA LEU A 766 -0.81 -20.69 10.66
C LEU A 766 -1.02 -19.36 11.38
N ILE A 767 -1.78 -18.46 10.78
CA ILE A 767 -2.02 -17.11 11.26
C ILE A 767 -3.51 -16.94 11.54
N GLU A 768 -3.85 -16.49 12.76
CA GLU A 768 -5.24 -16.18 13.12
C GLU A 768 -5.63 -14.80 12.57
N THR A 769 -6.72 -14.71 11.80
CA THR A 769 -7.09 -13.49 11.06
C THR A 769 -7.46 -12.32 11.97
N THR A 770 -7.99 -12.58 13.16
CA THR A 770 -8.47 -11.54 14.08
C THR A 770 -7.34 -10.91 14.89
N ALA A 771 -6.52 -11.72 15.57
CA ALA A 771 -5.35 -11.23 16.32
C ALA A 771 -4.18 -10.85 15.39
N TYR A 772 -4.15 -11.45 14.19
CA TYR A 772 -3.10 -11.30 13.20
C TYR A 772 -1.70 -11.70 13.71
N GLU A 773 -1.68 -12.83 14.42
CA GLU A 773 -0.48 -13.43 14.98
C GLU A 773 -0.30 -14.87 14.48
N THR A 774 0.95 -15.31 14.35
CA THR A 774 1.28 -16.70 14.05
C THR A 774 1.02 -17.57 15.29
N ILE A 775 0.09 -18.51 15.17
CA ILE A 775 -0.32 -19.41 16.26
C ILE A 775 0.37 -20.78 16.21
N HIS A 776 0.78 -21.22 15.02
CA HIS A 776 1.51 -22.48 14.84
C HIS A 776 2.48 -22.41 13.66
N VAL A 777 3.62 -23.09 13.75
CA VAL A 777 4.62 -23.20 12.67
C VAL A 777 4.95 -24.66 12.43
N PHE A 778 4.64 -25.16 11.24
CA PHE A 778 5.07 -26.49 10.78
C PHE A 778 6.35 -26.36 9.94
N LYS A 779 7.40 -27.11 10.30
CA LYS A 779 8.69 -27.08 9.59
C LYS A 779 8.82 -28.30 8.70
N LEU A 780 9.05 -28.10 7.40
CA LEU A 780 9.36 -29.20 6.49
C LEU A 780 10.81 -29.69 6.72
N ASN A 781 11.11 -30.91 6.26
CA ASN A 781 12.47 -31.46 6.35
C ASN A 781 13.48 -30.63 5.52
N GLU A 782 14.76 -30.73 5.90
CA GLU A 782 15.84 -30.01 5.21
C GLU A 782 15.87 -30.28 3.69
N GLY A 783 15.99 -29.22 2.90
CA GLY A 783 15.98 -29.26 1.43
C GLY A 783 14.61 -29.30 0.76
N ILE A 784 13.52 -29.53 1.52
CA ILE A 784 12.16 -29.48 0.97
C ILE A 784 11.67 -28.03 1.01
N HIS A 785 11.26 -27.52 -0.15
CA HIS A 785 10.60 -26.23 -0.25
C HIS A 785 9.29 -26.33 -1.04
N VAL A 786 8.34 -25.52 -0.61
CA VAL A 786 6.99 -25.40 -1.19
C VAL A 786 7.05 -24.41 -2.36
N LEU A 787 6.36 -24.74 -3.43
CA LEU A 787 6.24 -23.95 -4.67
C LEU A 787 4.86 -23.30 -4.77
N ASP A 788 3.81 -24.05 -4.42
CA ASP A 788 2.43 -23.59 -4.48
C ASP A 788 1.54 -24.27 -3.42
N ILE A 789 0.38 -23.69 -3.15
CA ILE A 789 -0.57 -24.19 -2.15
C ILE A 789 -2.00 -24.06 -2.64
N CYS A 790 -2.86 -25.02 -2.29
CA CYS A 790 -4.26 -25.03 -2.68
C CYS A 790 -5.14 -25.61 -1.57
N GLU A 791 -6.24 -24.94 -1.26
CA GLU A 791 -7.31 -25.49 -0.42
C GLU A 791 -8.22 -26.42 -1.24
N PHE A 792 -8.88 -27.37 -0.58
CA PHE A 792 -9.92 -28.20 -1.19
C PHE A 792 -10.93 -28.68 -0.15
N ASP A 793 -12.16 -28.95 -0.61
CA ASP A 793 -13.18 -29.62 0.21
C ASP A 793 -12.99 -31.14 0.15
N VAL A 794 -12.82 -31.77 1.31
CA VAL A 794 -12.67 -33.23 1.41
C VAL A 794 -14.02 -33.95 1.51
N SER A 795 -15.13 -33.23 1.68
CA SER A 795 -16.48 -33.82 1.83
C SER A 795 -16.88 -34.83 0.73
N PRO A 796 -16.43 -34.70 -0.54
CA PRO A 796 -16.67 -35.72 -1.57
C PRO A 796 -16.00 -37.06 -1.29
N ILE A 797 -14.89 -37.08 -0.55
CA ILE A 797 -14.12 -38.27 -0.23
C ILE A 797 -14.44 -38.81 1.18
N LEU A 798 -14.57 -37.90 2.16
CA LEU A 798 -14.70 -38.21 3.58
C LEU A 798 -15.96 -37.57 4.19
N SER A 799 -17.00 -38.39 4.37
CA SER A 799 -18.32 -37.99 4.87
C SER A 799 -18.38 -37.50 6.33
N GLU A 800 -17.39 -37.79 7.18
CA GLU A 800 -17.35 -37.41 8.62
C GLU A 800 -16.08 -36.62 9.00
N SER A 801 -15.51 -35.85 8.07
CA SER A 801 -14.29 -35.08 8.35
C SER A 801 -14.59 -33.74 9.06
N SER A 802 -13.96 -33.53 10.22
CA SER A 802 -13.89 -32.22 10.86
C SER A 802 -12.52 -31.60 10.62
N GLY A 803 -12.48 -30.41 10.03
CA GLY A 803 -11.25 -29.63 9.81
C GLY A 803 -11.15 -29.12 8.39
N ILE A 804 -10.18 -28.23 8.15
CA ILE A 804 -9.92 -27.62 6.85
C ILE A 804 -8.70 -28.29 6.23
N TYR A 805 -8.75 -28.59 4.94
CA TYR A 805 -7.74 -29.36 4.23
C TYR A 805 -7.07 -28.52 3.16
N PHE A 806 -5.77 -28.68 3.02
CA PHE A 806 -5.00 -28.03 1.97
C PHE A 806 -3.84 -28.92 1.53
N VAL A 807 -3.37 -28.69 0.30
CA VAL A 807 -2.26 -29.40 -0.32
C VAL A 807 -1.14 -28.41 -0.60
N CYS A 808 0.10 -28.83 -0.40
CA CYS A 808 1.27 -28.09 -0.85
C CYS A 808 1.89 -28.82 -2.04
N LEU A 809 2.25 -28.08 -3.08
CA LEU A 809 3.20 -28.55 -4.09
C LEU A 809 4.62 -28.27 -3.62
N THR A 810 5.48 -29.28 -3.58
CA THR A 810 6.88 -29.17 -3.18
C THR A 810 7.80 -29.49 -4.35
N ALA A 811 9.07 -29.08 -4.25
CA ALA A 811 10.09 -29.41 -5.24
C ALA A 811 10.57 -30.87 -5.21
N LEU A 812 9.96 -31.75 -4.39
CA LEU A 812 10.32 -33.17 -4.33
C LEU A 812 9.70 -33.95 -5.50
N GLU A 813 10.53 -34.56 -6.34
CA GLU A 813 10.06 -35.33 -7.50
C GLU A 813 9.25 -36.59 -7.12
N ASN A 814 9.62 -37.28 -6.04
CA ASN A 814 9.00 -38.55 -5.65
C ASN A 814 7.73 -38.41 -4.80
N ALA A 815 7.58 -37.27 -4.12
CA ALA A 815 6.45 -37.00 -3.23
C ALA A 815 6.08 -35.50 -3.27
N PRO A 816 5.62 -34.99 -4.42
CA PRO A 816 5.47 -33.57 -4.64
C PRO A 816 4.27 -32.96 -3.89
N LEU A 817 3.29 -33.74 -3.44
CA LEU A 817 1.97 -33.23 -3.03
C LEU A 817 1.54 -33.63 -1.60
N PRO A 818 2.29 -33.27 -0.54
CA PRO A 818 1.85 -33.55 0.82
C PRO A 818 0.49 -32.89 1.14
N VAL A 819 -0.34 -33.63 1.88
CA VAL A 819 -1.70 -33.22 2.28
C VAL A 819 -1.68 -32.83 3.75
N PHE A 820 -2.27 -31.69 4.07
CA PHE A 820 -2.31 -31.12 5.41
C PHE A 820 -3.75 -30.88 5.86
N ASN A 821 -3.92 -30.78 7.18
CA ASN A 821 -5.15 -30.40 7.81
C ASN A 821 -4.91 -29.46 9.01
N VAL A 822 -5.83 -28.53 9.24
CA VAL A 822 -5.85 -27.70 10.44
C VAL A 822 -6.83 -28.27 11.48
N ARG A 823 -6.29 -28.79 12.60
CA ARG A 823 -7.09 -29.26 13.76
C ARG A 823 -6.55 -28.66 15.04
N GLU A 824 -7.45 -28.31 15.96
CA GLU A 824 -7.08 -27.81 17.29
C GLU A 824 -6.07 -26.64 17.27
N LYS A 825 -6.16 -25.76 16.25
CA LYS A 825 -5.24 -24.62 16.01
C LYS A 825 -3.81 -25.01 15.60
N GLU A 826 -3.60 -26.22 15.11
CA GLU A 826 -2.30 -26.71 14.62
C GLU A 826 -2.39 -27.22 13.18
N ILE A 827 -1.26 -27.15 12.46
CA ILE A 827 -1.10 -27.75 11.13
C ILE A 827 -0.58 -29.17 11.31
N VAL A 828 -1.28 -30.15 10.75
CA VAL A 828 -0.95 -31.57 10.80
C VAL A 828 -0.76 -32.11 9.39
N GLU A 829 0.37 -32.75 9.12
CA GLU A 829 0.61 -33.51 7.88
C GLU A 829 -0.14 -34.84 7.96
N LEU A 830 -0.98 -35.11 6.96
CA LEU A 830 -1.77 -36.34 6.87
C LEU A 830 -1.13 -37.39 5.95
N ALA A 831 -0.56 -36.94 4.83
CA ALA A 831 0.05 -37.80 3.83
C ALA A 831 1.29 -37.12 3.24
N THR A 832 2.30 -37.92 2.93
CA THR A 832 3.57 -37.43 2.35
C THR A 832 3.45 -37.02 0.89
N GLY A 833 2.40 -37.46 0.19
CA GLY A 833 2.09 -37.01 -1.17
C GLY A 833 2.82 -37.71 -2.31
N ALA A 834 3.07 -39.02 -2.18
CA ALA A 834 3.72 -39.82 -3.24
C ALA A 834 2.79 -40.03 -4.44
N LEU A 835 3.34 -39.96 -5.66
CA LEU A 835 2.61 -40.25 -6.90
C LEU A 835 2.67 -41.75 -7.21
N THR A 836 1.50 -42.36 -7.36
CA THR A 836 1.37 -43.82 -7.44
C THR A 836 1.24 -44.29 -8.90
N GLU A 837 2.28 -44.19 -9.74
CA GLU A 837 2.24 -44.76 -11.11
C GLU A 837 3.59 -44.90 -11.84
N ALA A 838 3.68 -45.86 -12.79
CA ALA A 838 4.93 -46.32 -13.42
C ALA A 838 5.32 -45.62 -14.75
N HIS A 839 4.54 -44.64 -15.21
CA HIS A 839 4.70 -44.00 -16.53
C HIS A 839 5.01 -42.50 -16.48
N LEU A 840 5.50 -42.00 -15.34
CA LEU A 840 5.92 -40.60 -15.22
C LEU A 840 7.30 -40.36 -15.89
N PRO A 841 7.55 -39.17 -16.45
CA PRO A 841 8.85 -38.77 -16.97
C PRO A 841 9.95 -38.85 -15.90
N LEU A 842 11.19 -39.13 -16.31
CA LEU A 842 12.36 -39.27 -15.42
C LEU A 842 12.74 -37.98 -14.65
N GLU A 843 12.27 -36.80 -15.06
CA GLU A 843 12.45 -35.53 -14.35
C GLU A 843 11.12 -34.73 -14.40
N LEU A 844 10.37 -34.75 -13.29
CA LEU A 844 9.14 -33.97 -13.11
C LEU A 844 9.47 -32.61 -12.50
N LYS A 845 9.42 -31.55 -13.30
CA LYS A 845 9.56 -30.17 -12.83
C LYS A 845 8.20 -29.49 -12.83
N LEU A 846 7.59 -29.42 -11.67
CA LEU A 846 6.30 -28.76 -11.43
C LEU A 846 6.51 -27.38 -10.79
N ASN A 847 5.50 -26.52 -10.85
CA ASN A 847 5.54 -25.14 -10.38
C ASN A 847 4.22 -24.66 -9.78
N SER A 848 3.09 -25.03 -10.40
CA SER A 848 1.79 -24.48 -10.08
C SER A 848 0.77 -25.57 -9.76
N LEU A 849 -0.12 -25.28 -8.80
CA LEU A 849 -1.17 -26.18 -8.30
C LEU A 849 -2.51 -25.45 -8.26
N THR A 850 -3.58 -26.09 -8.75
CA THR A 850 -4.94 -25.53 -8.68
C THR A 850 -5.96 -26.66 -8.67
N LEU A 851 -7.04 -26.51 -7.92
CA LEU A 851 -8.17 -27.41 -7.96
C LEU A 851 -8.91 -27.27 -9.31
N PHE A 852 -9.12 -28.37 -10.01
CA PHE A 852 -9.82 -28.42 -11.29
C PHE A 852 -11.30 -28.77 -11.12
N ASP A 853 -11.60 -29.83 -10.36
CA ASP A 853 -12.97 -30.26 -10.05
C ASP A 853 -13.18 -30.32 -8.54
N GLU A 854 -14.24 -29.65 -8.07
CA GLU A 854 -14.65 -29.61 -6.66
C GLU A 854 -15.53 -30.82 -6.28
N HIS A 855 -16.13 -31.50 -7.26
CA HIS A 855 -17.06 -32.62 -7.04
C HIS A 855 -16.36 -33.98 -6.96
N GLY A 856 -15.22 -34.14 -7.63
CA GLY A 856 -14.21 -35.15 -7.35
C GLY A 856 -12.87 -34.42 -7.27
N PRO A 857 -12.10 -34.52 -6.18
CA PRO A 857 -10.95 -33.65 -5.91
C PRO A 857 -9.81 -33.96 -6.88
N VAL A 858 -9.93 -33.36 -8.06
CA VAL A 858 -8.99 -33.46 -9.16
C VAL A 858 -8.23 -32.15 -9.23
N PHE A 859 -6.90 -32.26 -9.23
CA PHE A 859 -5.99 -31.14 -9.19
C PHE A 859 -5.22 -31.06 -10.51
N LEU A 860 -5.04 -29.84 -10.99
CA LEU A 860 -4.12 -29.53 -12.06
C LEU A 860 -2.76 -29.16 -11.46
N CYS A 861 -1.73 -29.92 -11.83
CA CYS A 861 -0.34 -29.59 -11.53
C CYS A 861 0.39 -29.27 -12.82
N SER A 862 1.06 -28.13 -12.91
CA SER A 862 1.81 -27.75 -14.12
C SER A 862 3.23 -27.25 -13.87
N GLY A 863 4.05 -27.30 -14.92
CA GLY A 863 5.44 -26.85 -14.98
C GLY A 863 6.02 -27.18 -16.36
N GLY A 864 7.01 -28.08 -16.43
CA GLY A 864 7.45 -28.66 -17.71
C GLY A 864 6.40 -29.60 -18.36
N PHE A 865 5.46 -30.07 -17.53
CA PHE A 865 4.31 -30.88 -17.91
C PHE A 865 3.07 -30.30 -17.25
N ALA A 866 1.89 -30.51 -17.81
CA ALA A 866 0.62 -30.33 -17.10
C ALA A 866 -0.03 -31.70 -16.88
N LEU A 867 -0.47 -31.95 -15.65
CA LEU A 867 -1.00 -33.23 -15.17
C LEU A 867 -2.31 -32.98 -14.44
N LEU A 868 -3.32 -33.81 -14.72
CA LEU A 868 -4.49 -33.96 -13.86
C LEU A 868 -4.26 -35.11 -12.88
N LEU A 869 -4.47 -34.83 -11.60
CA LEU A 869 -4.24 -35.76 -10.49
C LEU A 869 -5.49 -35.90 -9.65
N GLU A 870 -5.91 -37.13 -9.40
CA GLU A 870 -7.02 -37.46 -8.52
C GLU A 870 -6.49 -37.85 -7.14
N LEU A 871 -7.14 -37.34 -6.09
CA LEU A 871 -6.89 -37.71 -4.70
C LEU A 871 -7.97 -38.69 -4.22
N ASP A 872 -7.56 -39.85 -3.70
CA ASP A 872 -8.50 -40.85 -3.17
C ASP A 872 -8.72 -40.77 -1.65
N ASP A 873 -9.50 -41.71 -1.12
CA ASP A 873 -9.89 -41.80 0.30
C ASP A 873 -8.77 -42.19 1.25
N ASP A 874 -7.68 -42.76 0.73
CA ASP A 874 -6.46 -43.07 1.47
C ASP A 874 -5.42 -41.93 1.37
N PHE A 875 -5.79 -40.80 0.74
CA PHE A 875 -4.90 -39.69 0.39
C PHE A 875 -3.73 -40.10 -0.53
N GLU A 876 -3.96 -41.10 -1.39
CA GLU A 876 -3.02 -41.48 -2.45
C GLU A 876 -3.31 -40.69 -3.73
N TRP A 877 -2.24 -40.27 -4.40
CA TRP A 877 -2.34 -39.51 -5.64
C TRP A 877 -2.24 -40.43 -6.85
N LYS A 878 -3.18 -40.27 -7.78
CA LYS A 878 -3.24 -41.02 -9.04
C LYS A 878 -3.28 -40.06 -10.22
N VAL A 879 -2.56 -40.40 -11.28
CA VAL A 879 -2.61 -39.62 -12.53
C VAL A 879 -3.89 -40.00 -13.27
N VAL A 880 -4.67 -39.00 -13.68
CA VAL A 880 -5.84 -39.25 -14.52
C VAL A 880 -5.35 -39.81 -15.87
N PRO A 881 -5.86 -40.96 -16.35
CA PRO A 881 -5.43 -41.53 -17.62
C PRO A 881 -5.58 -40.55 -18.78
N TYR A 882 -4.51 -40.40 -19.58
CA TYR A 882 -4.42 -39.42 -20.69
C TYR A 882 -4.55 -37.95 -20.25
N GLY A 883 -4.53 -37.70 -18.93
CA GLY A 883 -4.58 -36.39 -18.29
C GLY A 883 -3.24 -35.66 -18.24
N ASP A 884 -2.29 -36.04 -19.10
CA ASP A 884 -0.95 -35.46 -19.15
C ASP A 884 -0.64 -34.81 -20.51
N VAL A 885 0.06 -33.68 -20.49
CA VAL A 885 0.58 -33.02 -21.69
C VAL A 885 1.94 -32.39 -21.41
N HIS A 886 2.81 -32.42 -22.43
CA HIS A 886 4.06 -31.66 -22.42
C HIS A 886 3.79 -30.17 -22.68
N CYS A 887 4.31 -29.31 -21.81
CA CYS A 887 4.30 -27.87 -22.04
C CYS A 887 5.41 -27.48 -23.04
N SER A 888 5.25 -26.35 -23.75
CA SER A 888 6.21 -25.89 -24.76
C SER A 888 7.57 -25.54 -24.15
N THR A 889 7.55 -24.74 -23.07
CA THR A 889 8.75 -24.37 -22.31
C THR A 889 8.58 -24.71 -20.84
N PHE A 890 7.75 -23.96 -20.13
CA PHE A 890 7.53 -24.09 -18.69
C PHE A 890 6.36 -23.22 -18.26
N THR A 891 5.36 -23.82 -17.62
CA THR A 891 4.19 -23.10 -17.11
C THR A 891 4.53 -22.38 -15.80
N LEU A 892 4.31 -21.06 -15.77
CA LEU A 892 4.52 -20.21 -14.60
C LEU A 892 3.26 -20.03 -13.77
N ALA A 893 2.11 -19.96 -14.43
CA ALA A 893 0.81 -19.73 -13.81
C ALA A 893 -0.27 -20.49 -14.58
N GLN A 894 -1.35 -20.81 -13.90
CA GLN A 894 -2.47 -21.52 -14.49
C GLN A 894 -3.78 -21.04 -13.88
N ALA A 895 -4.89 -21.26 -14.58
CA ALA A 895 -6.22 -21.01 -14.06
C ALA A 895 -7.23 -21.94 -14.75
N VAL A 896 -8.34 -22.19 -14.06
CA VAL A 896 -9.44 -23.05 -14.54
C VAL A 896 -10.71 -22.21 -14.66
N LEU A 897 -11.47 -22.40 -15.73
CA LEU A 897 -12.75 -21.73 -15.96
C LEU A 897 -13.73 -22.72 -16.57
N PHE A 898 -14.68 -23.20 -15.76
CA PHE A 898 -15.52 -24.32 -16.15
C PHE A 898 -14.64 -25.52 -16.57
N ASP A 899 -14.84 -26.04 -17.78
CA ASP A 899 -14.15 -27.17 -18.37
C ASP A 899 -12.83 -26.76 -19.07
N ASP A 900 -12.49 -25.47 -19.09
CA ASP A 900 -11.29 -24.95 -19.73
C ASP A 900 -10.14 -24.79 -18.74
N ILE A 901 -8.97 -25.30 -19.11
CA ILE A 901 -7.69 -25.05 -18.46
C ILE A 901 -6.91 -24.01 -19.26
N TYR A 902 -6.37 -23.02 -18.57
CA TYR A 902 -5.50 -22.00 -19.12
C TYR A 902 -4.11 -22.10 -18.52
N LEU A 903 -3.10 -22.26 -19.38
CA LEU A 903 -1.69 -22.37 -18.98
C LEU A 903 -0.91 -21.16 -19.50
N VAL A 904 -0.20 -20.48 -18.61
CA VAL A 904 0.72 -19.38 -18.95
C VAL A 904 2.12 -19.94 -19.05
N ASP A 905 2.63 -20.06 -20.27
CA ASP A 905 4.01 -20.45 -20.56
C ASP A 905 4.95 -19.24 -20.45
N ALA A 906 6.12 -19.46 -19.84
CA ALA A 906 7.13 -18.45 -19.58
C ALA A 906 7.60 -17.68 -20.83
N ILE A 907 7.58 -18.32 -22.00
CA ILE A 907 8.06 -17.75 -23.26
C ILE A 907 6.92 -17.62 -24.27
N ASP A 908 6.13 -18.68 -24.43
CA ASP A 908 5.18 -18.82 -25.52
C ASP A 908 3.78 -18.27 -25.23
N GLY A 909 3.52 -17.77 -24.02
CA GLY A 909 2.28 -17.08 -23.68
C GLY A 909 1.16 -17.99 -23.22
N LEU A 910 -0.07 -17.63 -23.58
CA LEU A 910 -1.28 -18.29 -23.12
C LEU A 910 -1.66 -19.49 -24.00
N PHE A 911 -1.91 -20.62 -23.35
CA PHE A 911 -2.50 -21.81 -23.95
C PHE A 911 -3.82 -22.17 -23.27
N GLN A 912 -4.71 -22.81 -24.03
CA GLN A 912 -6.00 -23.32 -23.58
C GLN A 912 -6.11 -24.81 -23.87
N MET A 913 -6.76 -25.53 -22.95
CA MET A 913 -7.11 -26.95 -23.07
C MET A 913 -8.56 -27.10 -22.61
N GLU A 914 -9.35 -27.93 -23.29
CA GLU A 914 -10.78 -28.13 -23.00
C GLU A 914 -11.00 -29.57 -22.53
N ILE A 915 -11.65 -29.75 -21.39
CA ILE A 915 -11.88 -31.05 -20.75
C ILE A 915 -13.34 -31.15 -20.32
N ALA A 916 -14.17 -31.74 -21.17
CA ALA A 916 -15.61 -31.82 -20.92
C ALA A 916 -16.00 -32.72 -19.74
N ASP A 917 -15.25 -33.79 -19.46
CA ASP A 917 -15.46 -34.69 -18.32
C ASP A 917 -14.19 -35.52 -18.07
N VAL A 918 -13.62 -35.39 -16.87
CA VAL A 918 -12.40 -36.06 -16.41
C VAL A 918 -12.51 -37.59 -16.51
N THR A 919 -13.70 -38.14 -16.25
CA THR A 919 -13.93 -39.59 -16.28
C THR A 919 -14.06 -40.15 -17.70
N SER A 920 -14.20 -39.27 -18.70
CA SER A 920 -14.44 -39.62 -20.09
C SER A 920 -13.22 -39.42 -21.01
N ILE A 921 -12.06 -39.02 -20.47
CA ILE A 921 -10.84 -38.76 -21.25
C ILE A 921 -10.37 -40.08 -21.90
N GLN A 922 -10.46 -40.13 -23.23
CA GLN A 922 -10.06 -41.30 -24.04
C GLN A 922 -8.86 -41.02 -24.96
N GLU A 923 -8.47 -39.75 -25.09
CA GLU A 923 -7.35 -39.29 -25.92
C GLU A 923 -6.46 -38.33 -25.12
N PRO A 924 -5.15 -38.26 -25.42
CA PRO A 924 -4.25 -37.31 -24.76
C PRO A 924 -4.74 -35.88 -24.87
N MET A 925 -4.58 -35.11 -23.79
CA MET A 925 -4.97 -33.70 -23.77
C MET A 925 -4.21 -32.90 -24.85
N GLU A 926 -4.93 -32.04 -25.59
CA GLU A 926 -4.33 -31.15 -26.59
C GLU A 926 -4.24 -29.71 -26.10
N CYS A 927 -3.07 -29.10 -26.29
CA CYS A 927 -2.80 -27.72 -25.90
C CYS A 927 -2.89 -26.78 -27.12
N ARG A 928 -3.78 -25.78 -27.06
CA ARG A 928 -3.99 -24.80 -28.15
C ARG A 928 -3.50 -23.42 -27.72
N LYS A 929 -2.59 -22.83 -28.49
CA LYS A 929 -2.12 -21.46 -28.25
C LYS A 929 -3.26 -20.47 -28.48
N VAL A 930 -3.57 -19.68 -27.46
CA VAL A 930 -4.58 -18.61 -27.52
C VAL A 930 -3.96 -17.41 -28.23
N ARG A 931 -4.57 -16.99 -29.34
CA ARG A 931 -4.16 -15.78 -30.05
C ARG A 931 -5.00 -14.61 -29.57
N ILE A 932 -4.32 -13.60 -29.03
CA ILE A 932 -4.94 -12.34 -28.61
C ILE A 932 -4.61 -11.30 -29.67
N ASP A 933 -5.63 -10.78 -30.36
CA ASP A 933 -5.46 -9.86 -31.49
C ASP A 933 -4.66 -8.62 -31.08
N GLY A 934 -3.55 -8.35 -31.76
CA GLY A 934 -2.67 -7.20 -31.46
C GLY A 934 -1.94 -7.30 -30.12
N TYR A 935 -1.71 -8.51 -29.62
CA TYR A 935 -0.82 -8.75 -28.49
C TYR A 935 0.11 -9.92 -28.81
N ALA A 936 1.40 -9.64 -28.94
CA ALA A 936 2.42 -10.67 -28.99
C ALA A 936 2.61 -11.21 -27.56
N ALA A 937 1.67 -12.04 -27.11
CA ALA A 937 1.55 -12.66 -25.79
C ALA A 937 2.82 -13.42 -25.34
N ASN A 938 3.92 -12.73 -25.07
CA ASN A 938 5.18 -13.31 -24.64
C ASN A 938 5.49 -12.79 -23.24
N GLN A 939 6.10 -13.63 -22.39
CA GLN A 939 6.49 -13.27 -21.02
C GLN A 939 5.31 -12.90 -20.09
N MET A 940 4.16 -13.55 -20.29
CA MET A 940 3.06 -13.51 -19.34
C MET A 940 3.51 -14.14 -18.01
N THR A 941 3.07 -13.56 -16.90
CA THR A 941 3.55 -13.89 -15.55
C THR A 941 2.43 -14.32 -14.61
N ALA A 942 1.20 -13.86 -14.85
CA ALA A 942 0.06 -14.13 -13.97
C ALA A 942 -1.23 -14.29 -14.78
N ILE A 943 -2.16 -15.09 -14.26
CA ILE A 943 -3.50 -15.28 -14.81
C ILE A 943 -4.53 -15.45 -13.69
N ALA A 944 -5.74 -14.93 -13.91
CA ALA A 944 -6.91 -15.26 -13.13
C ALA A 944 -8.13 -15.44 -14.05
N THR A 945 -9.00 -16.37 -13.69
CA THR A 945 -10.26 -16.63 -14.39
C THR A 945 -11.42 -16.73 -13.41
N PHE A 946 -12.60 -16.29 -13.85
CA PHE A 946 -13.86 -16.54 -13.13
C PHE A 946 -15.06 -16.21 -14.02
N SER A 947 -16.25 -16.66 -13.60
CA SER A 947 -17.51 -16.22 -14.19
C SER A 947 -18.42 -15.61 -13.13
N ARG A 948 -19.04 -14.48 -13.45
CA ARG A 948 -20.04 -13.81 -12.61
C ARG A 948 -20.93 -12.91 -13.46
N SER A 949 -22.18 -12.71 -13.01
CA SER A 949 -23.16 -11.80 -13.62
C SER A 949 -23.39 -12.04 -15.13
N GLY A 950 -23.39 -13.31 -15.55
CA GLY A 950 -23.61 -13.71 -16.95
C GLY A 950 -22.42 -13.50 -17.89
N PHE A 951 -21.25 -13.15 -17.35
CA PHE A 951 -20.00 -13.03 -18.08
C PHE A 951 -18.92 -13.95 -17.54
N SER A 952 -17.96 -14.29 -18.39
CA SER A 952 -16.70 -14.92 -18.02
C SER A 952 -15.53 -13.98 -18.30
N TYR A 953 -14.52 -14.05 -17.45
CA TYR A 953 -13.35 -13.20 -17.46
C TYR A 953 -12.08 -14.05 -17.48
N ILE A 954 -11.18 -13.71 -18.39
CA ILE A 954 -9.79 -14.20 -18.40
C ILE A 954 -8.89 -12.97 -18.33
N ILE A 955 -8.04 -12.92 -17.31
CA ILE A 955 -7.23 -11.74 -17.00
C ILE A 955 -5.79 -12.18 -16.90
N THR A 956 -4.92 -11.60 -17.72
CA THR A 956 -3.49 -11.95 -17.76
C THR A 956 -2.63 -10.72 -17.56
N GLY A 957 -1.50 -10.89 -16.88
CA GLY A 957 -0.46 -9.87 -16.71
C GLY A 957 0.89 -10.34 -17.26
N ASP A 958 1.78 -9.40 -17.60
CA ASP A 958 3.13 -9.71 -18.10
C ASP A 958 4.27 -8.96 -17.40
N ALA A 959 5.50 -9.33 -17.77
CA ALA A 959 6.73 -8.74 -17.26
C ALA A 959 6.95 -7.27 -17.65
N SER A 960 6.23 -6.76 -18.66
CA SER A 960 6.28 -5.34 -19.07
C SER A 960 5.20 -4.49 -18.38
N GLY A 961 4.35 -5.13 -17.57
CA GLY A 961 3.25 -4.47 -16.87
C GLY A 961 1.98 -4.32 -17.70
N ASN A 962 1.88 -5.02 -18.83
CA ASN A 962 0.63 -5.04 -19.57
C ASN A 962 -0.37 -5.97 -18.91
N ILE A 963 -1.65 -5.58 -18.99
CA ILE A 963 -2.78 -6.37 -18.57
C ILE A 963 -3.74 -6.52 -19.74
N VAL A 964 -4.21 -7.75 -19.93
CA VAL A 964 -5.24 -8.08 -20.91
C VAL A 964 -6.42 -8.71 -20.21
N VAL A 965 -7.61 -8.18 -20.48
CA VAL A 965 -8.90 -8.69 -20.00
C VAL A 965 -9.70 -9.17 -21.20
N ILE A 966 -10.02 -10.46 -21.24
CA ILE A 966 -10.93 -11.06 -22.20
C ILE A 966 -12.26 -11.27 -21.48
N LYS A 967 -13.28 -10.52 -21.89
CA LYS A 967 -14.65 -10.62 -21.38
C LYS A 967 -15.55 -11.28 -22.42
N SER A 968 -16.26 -12.32 -22.01
CA SER A 968 -17.19 -13.06 -22.88
C SER A 968 -18.53 -13.26 -22.18
N LYS A 969 -19.64 -13.30 -22.93
CA LYS A 969 -20.95 -13.66 -22.35
C LYS A 969 -20.99 -15.16 -22.12
N THR A 970 -21.42 -15.61 -20.94
CA THR A 970 -21.49 -17.04 -20.62
C THR A 970 -22.47 -17.77 -21.54
N ALA A 971 -23.56 -17.10 -21.95
CA ALA A 971 -24.55 -17.66 -22.87
C ALA A 971 -24.13 -17.66 -24.35
N ASP A 972 -23.13 -16.86 -24.73
CA ASP A 972 -22.60 -16.78 -26.10
C ASP A 972 -21.09 -16.45 -26.06
N PRO A 973 -20.22 -17.48 -25.92
CA PRO A 973 -18.78 -17.30 -25.77
C PRO A 973 -18.07 -16.82 -27.06
N ILE A 974 -18.80 -16.70 -28.19
CA ILE A 974 -18.25 -16.23 -29.47
C ILE A 974 -18.01 -14.72 -29.44
N GLU A 975 -18.85 -13.96 -28.74
CA GLU A 975 -18.67 -12.51 -28.58
C GLU A 975 -17.64 -12.21 -27.49
N LYS A 976 -16.38 -11.96 -27.89
CA LYS A 976 -15.28 -11.63 -26.97
C LYS A 976 -14.90 -10.16 -27.08
N LYS A 977 -14.89 -9.44 -25.95
CA LYS A 977 -14.33 -8.10 -25.83
C LYS A 977 -12.95 -8.20 -25.20
N VAL A 978 -11.92 -7.71 -25.89
CA VAL A 978 -10.55 -7.64 -25.40
C VAL A 978 -10.23 -6.22 -24.97
N ILE A 979 -9.83 -6.04 -23.71
CA ILE A 979 -9.41 -4.75 -23.15
C ILE A 979 -7.94 -4.87 -22.75
N LYS A 980 -7.13 -3.86 -23.09
CA LYS A 980 -5.69 -3.85 -22.84
C LYS A 980 -5.24 -2.52 -22.27
N PHE A 981 -4.32 -2.58 -21.34
CA PHE A 981 -3.73 -1.40 -20.69
C PHE A 981 -2.41 -1.78 -20.05
N ASN A 982 -1.63 -0.80 -19.61
CA ASN A 982 -0.38 -1.00 -18.89
C ASN A 982 -0.44 -0.35 -17.51
N VAL A 983 0.00 -1.06 -16.46
CA VAL A 983 0.02 -0.55 -15.07
C VAL A 983 1.36 0.09 -14.68
N GLY A 984 2.33 0.14 -15.59
CA GLY A 984 3.64 0.77 -15.43
C GLY A 984 4.72 -0.12 -14.80
N ASP A 985 4.37 -1.33 -14.39
CA ASP A 985 5.27 -2.24 -13.66
C ASP A 985 4.90 -3.72 -13.86
N GLN A 986 5.91 -4.60 -13.79
CA GLN A 986 5.74 -6.04 -13.93
C GLN A 986 4.64 -6.56 -13.00
N VAL A 987 3.67 -7.27 -13.57
CA VAL A 987 2.62 -7.94 -12.81
C VAL A 987 3.16 -9.25 -12.28
N ASN A 988 3.04 -9.50 -10.98
CA ASN A 988 3.50 -10.73 -10.34
C ASN A 988 2.33 -11.65 -9.97
N ALA A 989 1.23 -11.07 -9.50
CA ALA A 989 0.08 -11.82 -9.02
C ALA A 989 -1.23 -11.17 -9.47
N ILE A 990 -2.20 -11.99 -9.87
CA ILE A 990 -3.57 -11.59 -10.12
C ILE A 990 -4.48 -12.59 -9.42
N THR A 991 -5.37 -12.11 -8.57
CA THR A 991 -6.32 -12.96 -7.85
C THR A 991 -7.75 -12.47 -8.08
N ARG A 992 -8.66 -13.40 -8.36
CA ARG A 992 -10.09 -13.09 -8.53
C ARG A 992 -10.67 -12.51 -7.22
N LEU A 993 -11.49 -11.47 -7.34
CA LEU A 993 -12.31 -10.97 -6.23
C LEU A 993 -13.78 -11.28 -6.52
N GLY A 994 -14.22 -10.89 -7.72
CA GLY A 994 -15.60 -11.03 -8.17
C GLY A 994 -16.64 -10.51 -7.18
N LYS A 995 -16.39 -9.45 -6.42
CA LYS A 995 -17.35 -8.90 -5.43
C LYS A 995 -18.27 -7.89 -6.11
N GLU A 996 -19.58 -8.07 -6.01
CA GLU A 996 -20.59 -7.19 -6.61
C GLU A 996 -21.09 -6.18 -5.58
N LYS A 997 -21.07 -4.90 -5.96
CA LYS A 997 -21.57 -3.76 -5.19
C LYS A 997 -22.65 -3.05 -6.00
N LEU A 998 -23.17 -1.93 -5.51
CA LEU A 998 -24.29 -1.23 -6.14
C LEU A 998 -23.91 -0.73 -7.54
N SER A 999 -22.83 0.06 -7.63
CA SER A 999 -22.41 0.72 -8.87
C SER A 999 -21.23 0.04 -9.55
N VAL A 1000 -20.51 -0.85 -8.86
CA VAL A 1000 -19.35 -1.57 -9.43
C VAL A 1000 -19.30 -3.05 -9.09
N THR A 1001 -18.65 -3.82 -9.95
CA THR A 1001 -18.19 -5.17 -9.66
C THR A 1001 -16.67 -5.18 -9.57
N GLN A 1002 -16.12 -5.51 -8.40
CA GLN A 1002 -14.69 -5.73 -8.24
C GLN A 1002 -14.31 -7.05 -8.90
N ILE A 1003 -13.50 -6.98 -9.96
CA ILE A 1003 -13.15 -8.13 -10.80
C ILE A 1003 -11.98 -8.88 -10.17
N CYS A 1004 -10.84 -8.22 -9.99
CA CYS A 1004 -9.61 -8.83 -9.48
C CYS A 1004 -8.74 -7.85 -8.70
N ALA A 1005 -7.83 -8.39 -7.90
CA ALA A 1005 -6.71 -7.69 -7.33
C ALA A 1005 -5.43 -8.00 -8.14
N ILE A 1006 -4.56 -7.01 -8.28
CA ILE A 1006 -3.33 -7.07 -9.06
C ILE A 1006 -2.17 -6.59 -8.19
N GLY A 1007 -1.12 -7.41 -8.11
CA GLY A 1007 0.11 -7.13 -7.38
C GLY A 1007 1.30 -7.00 -8.33
N THR A 1008 2.14 -5.99 -8.12
CA THR A 1008 3.31 -5.73 -8.98
C THR A 1008 4.64 -5.87 -8.26
N LEU A 1009 5.72 -5.99 -9.04
CA LEU A 1009 7.10 -6.15 -8.56
C LEU A 1009 7.62 -4.96 -7.73
N LEU A 1010 6.98 -3.80 -7.81
CA LEU A 1010 7.31 -2.61 -7.04
C LEU A 1010 6.37 -2.32 -5.89
N GLY A 1011 5.49 -3.27 -5.57
CA GLY A 1011 4.53 -3.13 -4.49
C GLY A 1011 3.29 -2.32 -4.85
N GLY A 1012 3.07 -2.07 -6.14
CA GLY A 1012 1.77 -1.59 -6.61
C GLY A 1012 0.73 -2.64 -6.30
N PHE A 1013 -0.32 -2.25 -5.58
CA PHE A 1013 -1.44 -3.11 -5.25
C PHE A 1013 -2.74 -2.44 -5.68
N TYR A 1014 -3.37 -3.04 -6.68
CA TYR A 1014 -4.50 -2.46 -7.40
C TYR A 1014 -5.72 -3.37 -7.33
N VAL A 1015 -6.90 -2.76 -7.39
CA VAL A 1015 -8.17 -3.43 -7.63
C VAL A 1015 -8.74 -2.95 -8.97
N LEU A 1016 -9.02 -3.90 -9.84
CA LEU A 1016 -9.70 -3.66 -11.11
C LEU A 1016 -11.20 -3.88 -10.90
N SER A 1017 -12.00 -2.85 -11.18
CA SER A 1017 -13.45 -2.90 -11.06
C SER A 1017 -14.12 -2.58 -12.39
N GLU A 1018 -15.29 -3.16 -12.64
CA GLU A 1018 -16.17 -2.79 -13.74
C GLU A 1018 -17.35 -1.98 -13.20
N SER A 1019 -17.65 -0.85 -13.87
CA SER A 1019 -18.84 -0.06 -13.59
C SER A 1019 -20.09 -0.77 -14.10
N ASN A 1020 -21.08 -0.96 -13.22
CA ASN A 1020 -22.42 -1.44 -13.54
C ASN A 1020 -23.20 -0.33 -14.30
N ASP A 1021 -22.99 0.94 -13.94
CA ASP A 1021 -23.55 2.14 -14.58
C ASP A 1021 -22.77 2.57 -15.85
N GLY A 1022 -22.68 1.67 -16.83
CA GLY A 1022 -21.79 1.80 -17.99
C GLY A 1022 -21.90 3.10 -18.80
N ASP A 1023 -23.10 3.67 -18.93
CA ASP A 1023 -23.36 4.88 -19.73
C ASP A 1023 -22.84 6.15 -19.05
N ASP A 1024 -22.95 6.23 -17.72
CA ASP A 1024 -22.56 7.42 -16.95
C ASP A 1024 -21.03 7.54 -16.80
N MET A 1025 -20.34 6.41 -16.60
CA MET A 1025 -18.88 6.41 -16.59
C MET A 1025 -18.27 6.58 -17.97
N ALA A 1026 -18.96 6.13 -19.03
CA ALA A 1026 -18.54 6.44 -20.41
C ALA A 1026 -18.63 7.94 -20.71
N ALA A 1027 -19.65 8.64 -20.18
CA ALA A 1027 -19.75 10.09 -20.32
C ALA A 1027 -18.63 10.86 -19.59
N CYS A 1028 -18.15 10.34 -18.45
CA CYS A 1028 -17.10 10.97 -17.66
C CYS A 1028 -15.68 10.71 -18.18
N SER A 1029 -15.47 9.70 -19.03
CA SER A 1029 -14.12 9.19 -19.34
C SER A 1029 -13.20 10.21 -20.01
N GLN A 1030 -13.72 10.98 -20.96
CA GLN A 1030 -12.94 11.98 -21.70
C GLN A 1030 -12.44 13.10 -20.79
N GLU A 1031 -13.30 13.63 -19.92
CA GLU A 1031 -12.92 14.67 -18.96
C GLU A 1031 -11.95 14.12 -17.90
N LEU A 1032 -12.09 12.85 -17.47
CA LEU A 1032 -11.16 12.19 -16.54
C LEU A 1032 -9.77 11.98 -17.17
N GLN A 1033 -9.71 11.53 -18.43
CA GLN A 1033 -8.46 11.40 -19.18
C GLN A 1033 -7.78 12.76 -19.33
N LEU A 1034 -8.52 13.79 -19.77
CA LEU A 1034 -8.00 15.15 -19.92
C LEU A 1034 -7.49 15.72 -18.59
N TYR A 1035 -8.20 15.48 -17.49
CA TYR A 1035 -7.75 15.87 -16.15
C TYR A 1035 -6.43 15.17 -15.80
N GLY A 1036 -6.33 13.86 -16.08
CA GLY A 1036 -5.11 13.09 -15.85
C GLY A 1036 -3.91 13.63 -16.66
N GLU A 1037 -4.10 13.88 -17.95
CA GLU A 1037 -3.07 14.46 -18.83
C GLU A 1037 -2.61 15.84 -18.35
N THR A 1038 -3.55 16.71 -17.99
CA THR A 1038 -3.27 18.08 -17.54
C THR A 1038 -2.47 18.09 -16.22
N ASN A 1039 -2.69 17.09 -15.37
CA ASN A 1039 -2.01 16.93 -14.08
C ASN A 1039 -0.81 15.97 -14.13
N GLY A 1040 -0.40 15.52 -15.32
CA GLY A 1040 0.77 14.65 -15.50
C GLY A 1040 0.66 13.28 -14.83
N LEU A 1041 -0.56 12.74 -14.70
CA LEU A 1041 -0.76 11.39 -14.17
C LEU A 1041 -0.23 10.31 -15.14
N PRO A 1042 0.23 9.16 -14.64
CA PRO A 1042 0.70 8.07 -15.50
C PRO A 1042 -0.38 7.62 -16.49
N SER A 1043 0.02 7.48 -17.75
CA SER A 1043 -0.84 6.93 -18.79
C SER A 1043 -1.01 5.41 -18.60
N LEU A 1044 -2.21 4.91 -18.92
CA LEU A 1044 -2.53 3.49 -18.95
C LEU A 1044 -2.39 2.88 -20.35
N ASP A 1045 -1.75 3.61 -21.28
CA ASP A 1045 -1.54 3.16 -22.65
C ASP A 1045 -0.83 1.82 -22.68
N PHE A 1046 -1.35 0.93 -23.51
CA PHE A 1046 -0.78 -0.38 -23.72
C PHE A 1046 0.58 -0.27 -24.42
N THR A 1047 1.59 -1.03 -23.97
CA THR A 1047 2.96 -0.92 -24.48
C THR A 1047 3.44 -2.20 -25.13
N GLU A 1048 3.98 -2.11 -26.33
CA GLU A 1048 4.67 -3.22 -27.01
C GLU A 1048 6.07 -2.79 -27.46
N TRP A 1049 6.95 -3.75 -27.67
CA TRP A 1049 8.28 -3.50 -28.21
C TRP A 1049 8.16 -3.19 -29.69
N SER A 1050 8.80 -2.10 -30.15
CA SER A 1050 8.79 -1.76 -31.57
C SER A 1050 9.52 -2.83 -32.38
N SER A 1051 8.96 -3.18 -33.54
CA SER A 1051 9.62 -4.09 -34.49
C SER A 1051 10.92 -3.53 -35.05
N ASP A 1052 11.07 -2.20 -35.04
CA ASP A 1052 12.15 -1.49 -35.73
C ASP A 1052 13.33 -1.15 -34.82
N CYS A 1053 13.11 -1.06 -33.50
CA CYS A 1053 14.13 -0.72 -32.51
C CYS A 1053 13.83 -1.38 -31.16
N ILE A 1054 14.74 -2.24 -30.69
CA ILE A 1054 14.64 -2.92 -29.38
C ILE A 1054 14.61 -1.92 -28.21
N LEU A 1055 15.02 -0.66 -28.39
CA LEU A 1055 14.96 0.34 -27.32
C LEU A 1055 13.70 1.21 -27.33
N ASP A 1056 12.87 1.10 -28.38
CA ASP A 1056 11.66 1.90 -28.51
C ASP A 1056 10.44 1.02 -28.23
N THR A 1057 9.53 1.53 -27.40
CA THR A 1057 8.22 0.92 -27.17
C THR A 1057 7.15 1.67 -27.92
N GLU A 1058 6.30 0.96 -28.66
CA GLU A 1058 5.08 1.49 -29.24
C GLU A 1058 4.00 1.55 -28.16
N ARG A 1059 3.31 2.69 -28.08
CA ARG A 1059 2.22 2.93 -27.13
C ARG A 1059 0.90 3.02 -27.88
N THR A 1060 -0.10 2.27 -27.42
CA THR A 1060 -1.46 2.29 -27.95
C THR A 1060 -2.40 2.87 -26.89
N ALA A 1061 -3.15 3.91 -27.26
CA ALA A 1061 -4.04 4.61 -26.35
C ALA A 1061 -5.07 3.68 -25.69
N CYS A 1062 -5.29 3.83 -24.38
CA CYS A 1062 -6.32 3.09 -23.65
C CYS A 1062 -7.53 3.95 -23.28
N ASP A 1063 -8.67 3.68 -23.94
CA ASP A 1063 -9.93 4.39 -23.69
C ASP A 1063 -10.95 3.62 -22.85
N SER A 1064 -10.63 2.37 -22.49
CA SER A 1064 -11.56 1.46 -21.81
C SER A 1064 -11.31 1.33 -20.30
N VAL A 1065 -10.25 1.94 -19.79
CA VAL A 1065 -9.83 1.87 -18.39
C VAL A 1065 -9.60 3.27 -17.85
N ILE A 1066 -10.23 3.57 -16.72
CA ILE A 1066 -10.09 4.84 -16.01
C ILE A 1066 -9.03 4.68 -14.91
N ASN A 1067 -8.08 5.60 -14.86
CA ASN A 1067 -7.10 5.67 -13.78
C ASN A 1067 -7.75 6.22 -12.50
N GLY A 1068 -7.82 5.41 -11.43
CA GLY A 1068 -8.40 5.80 -10.14
C GLY A 1068 -7.70 6.99 -9.47
N LYS A 1069 -6.44 7.29 -9.83
CA LYS A 1069 -5.75 8.52 -9.38
C LYS A 1069 -6.40 9.78 -9.96
N ALA A 1070 -6.86 9.72 -11.21
CA ALA A 1070 -7.58 10.83 -11.84
C ALA A 1070 -8.91 11.08 -11.14
N LEU A 1071 -9.65 10.00 -10.84
CA LEU A 1071 -10.89 10.06 -10.06
C LEU A 1071 -10.68 10.71 -8.70
N THR A 1072 -9.68 10.26 -7.94
CA THR A 1072 -9.34 10.79 -6.62
C THR A 1072 -8.95 12.28 -6.69
N GLY A 1073 -8.15 12.66 -7.70
CA GLY A 1073 -7.75 14.05 -7.93
C GLY A 1073 -8.94 14.95 -8.24
N VAL A 1074 -9.88 14.49 -9.08
CA VAL A 1074 -11.11 15.20 -9.41
C VAL A 1074 -11.97 15.41 -8.18
N LEU A 1075 -12.15 14.39 -7.34
CA LEU A 1075 -12.93 14.51 -6.09
C LEU A 1075 -12.30 15.56 -5.15
N LYS A 1076 -10.97 15.56 -5.02
CA LYS A 1076 -10.25 16.60 -4.26
C LYS A 1076 -10.49 17.99 -4.85
N ALA A 1077 -10.41 18.14 -6.18
CA ALA A 1077 -10.62 19.41 -6.86
C ALA A 1077 -12.07 19.91 -6.75
N LEU A 1078 -13.06 19.01 -6.75
CA LEU A 1078 -14.48 19.35 -6.54
C LEU A 1078 -14.74 19.91 -5.15
N VAL A 1079 -14.01 19.46 -4.13
CA VAL A 1079 -14.10 19.99 -2.76
C VAL A 1079 -13.38 21.34 -2.63
N VAL A 1080 -12.17 21.47 -3.16
CA VAL A 1080 -11.32 22.65 -2.94
C VAL A 1080 -11.66 23.81 -3.89
N HIS A 1081 -12.02 23.50 -5.15
CA HIS A 1081 -12.25 24.49 -6.22
C HIS A 1081 -13.53 24.18 -7.04
N PRO A 1082 -14.72 24.13 -6.40
CA PRO A 1082 -15.96 23.70 -7.05
C PRO A 1082 -16.33 24.56 -8.27
N GLU A 1083 -16.17 25.89 -8.19
CA GLU A 1083 -16.50 26.81 -9.29
C GLU A 1083 -15.60 26.59 -10.51
N THR A 1084 -14.30 26.36 -10.30
CA THR A 1084 -13.36 26.07 -11.39
C THR A 1084 -13.73 24.75 -12.05
N MET A 1085 -14.03 23.71 -11.26
CA MET A 1085 -14.46 22.41 -11.78
C MET A 1085 -15.77 22.51 -12.58
N ALA A 1086 -16.75 23.28 -12.12
CA ALA A 1086 -18.01 23.47 -12.84
C ALA A 1086 -17.81 24.12 -14.22
N THR A 1087 -16.77 24.94 -14.40
CA THR A 1087 -16.46 25.59 -15.69
C THR A 1087 -15.55 24.78 -16.59
N SER A 1088 -14.53 24.11 -16.03
CA SER A 1088 -13.51 23.39 -16.80
C SER A 1088 -13.86 21.94 -17.07
N TYR A 1089 -14.64 21.31 -16.17
CA TYR A 1089 -15.04 19.91 -16.21
C TYR A 1089 -16.54 19.76 -15.85
N PRO A 1090 -17.45 20.32 -16.67
CA PRO A 1090 -18.87 20.40 -16.36
C PRO A 1090 -19.54 19.03 -16.22
N VAL A 1091 -19.09 18.01 -16.97
CA VAL A 1091 -19.66 16.65 -16.87
C VAL A 1091 -19.26 16.01 -15.54
N LEU A 1092 -17.98 16.10 -15.15
CA LEU A 1092 -17.52 15.57 -13.87
C LEU A 1092 -18.20 16.26 -12.68
N HIS A 1093 -18.38 17.57 -12.75
CA HIS A 1093 -19.10 18.32 -11.71
C HIS A 1093 -20.57 17.89 -11.60
N ALA A 1094 -21.26 17.69 -12.72
CA ALA A 1094 -22.66 17.24 -12.74
C ALA A 1094 -22.83 15.81 -12.22
N LYS A 1095 -21.85 14.93 -12.48
CA LYS A 1095 -21.85 13.52 -12.10
C LYS A 1095 -21.08 13.21 -10.81
N ARG A 1096 -20.74 14.24 -10.01
CA ARG A 1096 -19.94 14.10 -8.77
C ARG A 1096 -20.40 13.00 -7.81
N HIS A 1097 -21.71 12.80 -7.67
CA HIS A 1097 -22.29 11.81 -6.76
C HIS A 1097 -21.93 10.37 -7.18
N ILE A 1098 -22.02 10.06 -8.47
CA ILE A 1098 -21.63 8.76 -9.03
C ILE A 1098 -20.12 8.53 -8.84
N LEU A 1099 -19.32 9.57 -9.10
CA LEU A 1099 -17.87 9.52 -8.91
C LEU A 1099 -17.50 9.24 -7.44
N GLN A 1100 -18.24 9.82 -6.49
CA GLN A 1100 -18.06 9.59 -5.06
C GLN A 1100 -18.43 8.15 -4.67
N THR A 1101 -19.59 7.64 -5.10
CA THR A 1101 -20.02 6.25 -4.84
C THR A 1101 -19.01 5.26 -5.40
N ILE A 1102 -18.63 5.43 -6.67
CA ILE A 1102 -17.64 4.57 -7.33
C ILE A 1102 -16.30 4.61 -6.58
N HIS A 1103 -15.83 5.79 -6.16
CA HIS A 1103 -14.58 5.88 -5.40
C HIS A 1103 -14.63 5.10 -4.09
N VAL A 1104 -15.74 5.16 -3.34
CA VAL A 1104 -15.91 4.36 -2.12
C VAL A 1104 -15.89 2.87 -2.45
N GLU A 1105 -16.70 2.45 -3.41
CA GLU A 1105 -16.89 1.04 -3.74
C GLU A 1105 -15.64 0.39 -4.33
N THR A 1106 -14.82 1.12 -5.09
CA THR A 1106 -13.58 0.57 -5.66
C THR A 1106 -12.39 0.60 -4.70
N ASN A 1107 -12.46 1.37 -3.60
CA ASN A 1107 -11.38 1.48 -2.60
C ASN A 1107 -11.72 0.85 -1.24
N THR A 1108 -12.87 0.19 -1.12
CA THR A 1108 -13.29 -0.60 0.05
C THR A 1108 -13.26 -2.09 -0.31
N ILE A 1109 -12.80 -2.94 0.61
CA ILE A 1109 -12.62 -4.38 0.37
C ILE A 1109 -13.89 -5.19 0.71
N GLU A 1110 -14.78 -4.61 1.51
CA GLU A 1110 -16.04 -5.19 1.96
C GLU A 1110 -17.03 -5.44 0.83
#